data_AF-A0A1F7YEJ2-F1
#
_entry.id   AF-A0A1F7YEJ2-F1
#
_cell.length_a   1.000
_cell.length_b   1.000
_cell.length_c   1.000
_cell.angle_alpha   90.00
_cell.angle_beta   90.00
_cell.angle_gamma   90.00
#
_symmetry.space_group_name_H-M   'P 1'
#
loop_
_entity.id
_entity.type
_entity.pdbx_description
1 polymer ?
#
loop_
_entity_poly.entity_id
_entity_poly.type
_entity_poly.pdbx_seq_one_letter_code
_entity_poly.pdbx_strand_id
1 'polypeptide(L)'
;MAQGFVLKEFILQTSPSFLREYFQLNNLKITIPNSGDEDEIKEAIIEQFAKMDDKQRSAIELDLQEINSLTPNEGLHMLIEEAKEKNLEVPYDEIDQLNQHDKAFWFFLHQNEHFSEVATWYEVNDTKGWKELTGVKKVKDISKINKKTAKLQKALSTYIFANELRGKNCYVECYEQEDRVCFVAYPEDYTESSIVYDRKKLRKRYPHKPVDKIFFLYYPKEGRLSTKAAGGWKRAKAIQKIFGEAVLGVDLNVDSDRVFNLDRLKDPQFAFPTPPEDKVEFMKLKQLQLKFFGGTRRINLEVSEDTDGVQAIHQFIKDLRISLNQVYVSKAVFQIKFDTAIKKSSGTLTFFLSWPNSHNINDNPRYRKVKQYLKAWGLEYQFEKILNSLLAFDETTEATTSELYRLFTAPVTHWVAENGIYKKNKALKEVQCKSCSDSHLVQTRNGSFFYFCPVTSSKEWVDVSELERWTLNYKNLLLLLSSQLGLTGKIQTLEDDKVWLLGNTNLLRQKIPVYYCGKPTDSKALGVTTPFYVVISPRNISKLDNSKAICIDTHDLITLVKGEVLIDKEYFEETVSAKIQRVRFDTENGDLWVDHQNVVQVKPGTPQYQFVMNLWQNFNSPVGHEAIYEYYHHEMARNQGVEPEQWKDEYTPQNFSNKMKSLIKKSAPDDDTKKLVNKVIQVTKTVKGEAAYRLTNPW
;
A
#
# COMPACT_ATOMS: atom_id res chain seq x y z
N MET A 1 -22.14 13.46 8.84
CA MET A 1 -23.58 13.14 8.67
C MET A 1 -24.26 14.39 8.13
N ALA A 2 -24.70 14.35 6.86
CA ALA A 2 -25.51 15.43 6.30
C ALA A 2 -26.73 15.67 7.19
N GLN A 3 -27.10 16.93 7.42
CA GLN A 3 -28.41 17.27 7.97
C GLN A 3 -29.48 16.57 7.13
N GLY A 4 -30.53 16.05 7.77
CA GLY A 4 -31.67 15.54 7.02
C GLY A 4 -32.17 16.63 6.08
N PHE A 5 -32.30 16.33 4.79
CA PHE A 5 -32.81 17.29 3.83
C PHE A 5 -34.34 17.32 3.89
N VAL A 6 -34.89 18.50 4.13
CA VAL A 6 -36.33 18.77 4.03
C VAL A 6 -36.48 19.99 3.12
N LEU A 7 -37.11 19.80 1.96
CA LEU A 7 -37.23 20.85 0.93
C LEU A 7 -37.79 22.17 1.50
N LYS A 8 -38.83 22.09 2.33
CA LYS A 8 -39.44 23.28 2.96
C LYS A 8 -38.43 24.03 3.84
N GLU A 9 -37.69 23.32 4.69
CA GLU A 9 -36.71 23.92 5.58
C GLU A 9 -35.57 24.56 4.79
N PHE A 10 -35.09 23.88 3.74
CA PHE A 10 -34.06 24.41 2.86
C PHE A 10 -34.49 25.71 2.17
N ILE A 11 -35.71 25.78 1.63
CA ILE A 11 -36.24 27.00 1.00
C ILE A 11 -36.34 28.13 2.03
N LEU A 12 -36.79 27.86 3.26
CA LEU A 12 -36.89 28.88 4.30
C LEU A 12 -35.52 29.45 4.72
N GLN A 13 -34.46 28.65 4.61
CA GLN A 13 -33.09 29.03 4.93
C GLN A 13 -32.30 29.65 3.76
N THR A 14 -32.89 29.69 2.56
CA THR A 14 -32.23 30.18 1.34
C THR A 14 -32.85 31.50 0.90
N SER A 15 -32.02 32.47 0.50
CA SER A 15 -32.50 33.75 -0.03
C SER A 15 -33.24 33.56 -1.36
N PRO A 16 -34.40 34.23 -1.58
CA PRO A 16 -35.17 34.07 -2.82
C PRO A 16 -34.41 34.43 -4.11
N SER A 17 -33.37 35.27 -4.02
CA SER A 17 -32.52 35.65 -5.16
C SER A 17 -31.82 34.43 -5.79
N PHE A 18 -31.20 33.56 -4.98
CA PHE A 18 -30.50 32.37 -5.46
C PHE A 18 -31.44 31.36 -6.10
N LEU A 19 -32.63 31.17 -5.53
CA LEU A 19 -33.66 30.30 -6.11
C LEU A 19 -34.13 30.85 -7.46
N ARG A 20 -34.36 32.16 -7.58
CA ARG A 20 -34.72 32.80 -8.87
C ARG A 20 -33.65 32.59 -9.92
N GLU A 21 -32.39 32.82 -9.57
CA GLU A 21 -31.25 32.62 -10.47
C GLU A 21 -31.14 31.16 -10.93
N TYR A 22 -31.24 30.21 -10.00
CA TYR A 22 -31.27 28.79 -10.31
C TYR A 22 -32.39 28.43 -11.29
N PHE A 23 -33.60 28.96 -11.09
CA PHE A 23 -34.73 28.72 -12.00
C PHE A 23 -34.50 29.32 -13.38
N GLN A 24 -33.89 30.51 -13.46
CA GLN A 24 -33.55 31.14 -14.73
C GLN A 24 -32.51 30.33 -15.51
N LEU A 25 -31.42 29.92 -14.85
CA LEU A 25 -30.35 29.13 -15.47
C LEU A 25 -30.84 27.76 -15.97
N ASN A 26 -31.76 27.14 -15.23
CA ASN A 26 -32.36 25.85 -15.61
C ASN A 26 -33.59 25.98 -16.54
N ASN A 27 -33.91 27.19 -17.02
CA ASN A 27 -35.05 27.48 -17.89
C ASN A 27 -36.41 27.02 -17.32
N LEU A 28 -36.57 27.09 -15.99
CA LEU A 28 -37.77 26.68 -15.27
C LEU A 28 -38.79 27.83 -15.24
N LYS A 29 -39.99 27.60 -15.79
CA LYS A 29 -41.06 28.60 -15.88
C LYS A 29 -41.85 28.70 -14.57
N ILE A 30 -41.22 29.24 -13.53
CA ILE A 30 -41.83 29.39 -12.20
C ILE A 30 -42.18 30.85 -11.98
N THR A 31 -43.43 31.12 -11.60
CA THR A 31 -43.87 32.49 -11.31
C THR A 31 -43.59 32.80 -9.84
N ILE A 32 -42.62 33.68 -9.58
CA ILE A 32 -42.25 34.15 -8.25
C ILE A 32 -42.65 35.63 -8.14
N PRO A 33 -43.33 36.06 -7.07
CA PRO A 33 -43.62 37.47 -6.85
C PRO A 33 -42.33 38.29 -6.84
N ASN A 34 -42.27 39.37 -7.63
CA ASN A 34 -41.08 40.22 -7.74
C ASN A 34 -40.91 41.20 -6.56
N SER A 35 -41.95 41.40 -5.76
CA SER A 35 -42.03 42.30 -4.62
C SER A 35 -42.92 41.71 -3.53
N GLY A 36 -42.61 41.96 -2.26
CA GLY A 36 -43.32 41.41 -1.10
C GLY A 36 -42.36 41.19 0.06
N ASP A 37 -42.88 40.76 1.20
CA ASP A 37 -42.05 40.32 2.32
C ASP A 37 -41.29 39.02 1.95
N GLU A 38 -40.12 38.80 2.54
CA GLU A 38 -39.27 37.65 2.19
C GLU A 38 -39.95 36.32 2.51
N ASP A 39 -40.69 36.25 3.63
CA ASP A 39 -41.41 35.05 4.04
C ASP A 39 -42.59 34.78 3.10
N GLU A 40 -43.29 35.83 2.62
CA GLU A 40 -44.35 35.71 1.61
C GLU A 40 -43.80 35.16 0.28
N ILE A 41 -42.61 35.60 -0.14
CA ILE A 41 -41.95 35.12 -1.36
C ILE A 41 -41.55 33.65 -1.19
N LYS A 42 -40.99 33.27 -0.03
CA LYS A 42 -40.60 31.88 0.27
C LYS A 42 -41.80 30.94 0.28
N GLU A 43 -42.91 31.33 0.92
CA GLU A 43 -44.15 30.54 0.89
C GLU A 43 -44.74 30.45 -0.53
N ALA A 44 -44.68 31.53 -1.32
CA ALA A 44 -45.06 31.47 -2.73
C ALA A 44 -44.20 30.47 -3.54
N ILE A 45 -42.89 30.41 -3.29
CA ILE A 45 -42.00 29.41 -3.91
C ILE A 45 -42.39 28.00 -3.47
N ILE A 46 -42.64 27.77 -2.18
CA ILE A 46 -43.09 26.48 -1.65
C ILE A 46 -44.40 26.03 -2.33
N GLU A 47 -45.35 26.95 -2.54
CA GLU A 47 -46.58 26.66 -3.28
C GLU A 47 -46.33 26.29 -4.74
N GLN A 48 -45.36 26.92 -5.41
CA GLN A 48 -45.00 26.56 -6.77
C GLN A 48 -44.43 25.13 -6.83
N PHE A 49 -43.53 24.76 -5.91
CA PHE A 49 -43.05 23.38 -5.79
C PHE A 49 -44.18 22.38 -5.53
N ALA A 50 -45.23 22.77 -4.79
CA ALA A 50 -46.40 21.91 -4.59
C ALA A 50 -47.24 21.71 -5.86
N LYS A 51 -47.17 22.63 -6.83
CA LYS A 51 -47.90 22.60 -8.10
C LYS A 51 -47.08 22.01 -9.27
N MET A 52 -45.77 21.83 -9.10
CA MET A 52 -44.87 21.24 -10.10
C MET A 52 -45.21 19.77 -10.38
N ASP A 53 -44.85 19.30 -11.58
CA ASP A 53 -44.88 17.86 -11.85
C ASP A 53 -43.76 17.13 -11.11
N ASP A 54 -44.03 15.89 -10.70
CA ASP A 54 -43.12 15.09 -9.87
C ASP A 54 -41.73 14.91 -10.49
N LYS A 55 -41.63 14.87 -11.82
CA LYS A 55 -40.36 14.65 -12.52
C LYS A 55 -39.48 15.90 -12.44
N GLN A 56 -40.03 17.07 -12.74
CA GLN A 56 -39.33 18.35 -12.59
C GLN A 56 -38.95 18.59 -11.13
N ARG A 57 -39.89 18.37 -10.21
CA ARG A 57 -39.66 18.54 -8.77
C ARG A 57 -38.54 17.64 -8.25
N SER A 58 -38.54 16.35 -8.62
CA SER A 58 -37.51 15.41 -8.17
C SER A 58 -36.11 15.77 -8.67
N ALA A 59 -35.99 16.31 -9.90
CA ALA A 59 -34.71 16.75 -10.41
C ALA A 59 -34.15 17.93 -9.60
N ILE A 60 -34.98 18.94 -9.32
CA ILE A 60 -34.58 20.09 -8.51
C ILE A 60 -34.24 19.66 -7.07
N GLU A 61 -35.04 18.78 -6.47
CA GLU A 61 -34.78 18.28 -5.11
C GLU A 61 -33.41 17.56 -5.00
N LEU A 62 -32.93 16.88 -6.05
CA LEU A 62 -31.61 16.27 -6.06
C LEU A 62 -30.48 17.32 -6.03
N ASP A 63 -30.58 18.37 -6.85
CA ASP A 63 -29.61 19.47 -6.85
C ASP A 63 -29.57 20.17 -5.48
N LEU A 64 -30.76 20.47 -4.91
CA LEU A 64 -30.84 21.11 -3.60
C LEU A 64 -30.32 20.21 -2.46
N GLN A 65 -30.47 18.89 -2.58
CA GLN A 65 -29.84 17.93 -1.66
C GLN A 65 -28.32 17.97 -1.74
N GLU A 66 -27.77 18.10 -2.95
CA GLU A 66 -26.33 18.22 -3.17
C GLU A 66 -25.79 19.52 -2.55
N ILE A 67 -26.45 20.64 -2.80
CA ILE A 67 -26.14 21.95 -2.18
C ILE A 67 -26.18 21.83 -0.65
N ASN A 68 -27.25 21.24 -0.11
CA ASN A 68 -27.42 21.05 1.34
C ASN A 68 -26.31 20.18 1.95
N SER A 69 -25.67 19.30 1.19
CA SER A 69 -24.61 18.42 1.71
C SER A 69 -23.34 19.18 2.10
N LEU A 70 -23.09 20.34 1.48
CA LEU A 70 -21.91 21.18 1.70
C LEU A 70 -22.15 22.41 2.59
N THR A 71 -23.38 22.63 3.06
CA THR A 71 -23.71 23.74 3.98
C THR A 71 -23.03 23.67 5.36
N PRO A 72 -22.66 22.49 5.91
CA PRO A 72 -21.88 22.45 7.14
C PRO A 72 -20.58 23.24 7.00
N ASN A 73 -20.12 23.89 8.08
CA ASN A 73 -18.93 24.74 8.08
C ASN A 73 -17.70 24.09 7.42
N GLU A 74 -17.52 22.78 7.58
CA GLU A 74 -16.40 22.04 6.98
C GLU A 74 -16.50 22.00 5.44
N GLY A 75 -17.69 21.82 4.87
CA GLY A 75 -17.91 21.85 3.42
C GLY A 75 -17.71 23.25 2.84
N LEU A 76 -18.26 24.28 3.49
CA LEU A 76 -18.06 25.67 3.08
C LEU A 76 -16.59 26.11 3.15
N HIS A 77 -15.85 25.68 4.17
CA HIS A 77 -14.42 25.94 4.26
C HIS A 77 -13.66 25.34 3.09
N MET A 78 -13.98 24.10 2.71
CA MET A 78 -13.38 23.44 1.56
C MET A 78 -13.67 24.18 0.25
N LEU A 79 -14.89 24.70 0.06
CA LEU A 79 -15.23 25.53 -1.11
C LEU A 79 -14.38 26.81 -1.18
N ILE A 80 -14.22 27.51 -0.05
CA ILE A 80 -13.43 28.74 0.03
C ILE A 80 -11.93 28.46 -0.17
N GLU A 81 -11.41 27.37 0.40
CA GLU A 81 -10.01 26.96 0.19
C GLU A 81 -9.73 26.61 -1.26
N GLU A 82 -10.59 25.79 -1.88
CA GLU A 82 -10.50 25.44 -3.31
C GLU A 82 -10.48 26.70 -4.18
N ALA A 83 -11.38 27.64 -3.92
CA ALA A 83 -11.45 28.89 -4.66
C ALA A 83 -10.17 29.73 -4.55
N LYS A 84 -9.57 29.79 -3.36
CA LYS A 84 -8.29 30.49 -3.13
C LYS A 84 -7.12 29.78 -3.80
N GLU A 85 -7.04 28.46 -3.67
CA GLU A 85 -5.97 27.66 -4.27
C GLU A 85 -5.98 27.73 -5.81
N LYS A 86 -7.17 27.74 -6.41
CA LYS A 86 -7.35 27.85 -7.87
C LYS A 86 -7.39 29.30 -8.38
N ASN A 87 -7.31 30.30 -7.50
CA ASN A 87 -7.45 31.72 -7.82
C ASN A 87 -8.74 32.04 -8.59
N LEU A 88 -9.87 31.49 -8.15
CA LEU A 88 -11.18 31.75 -8.75
C LEU A 88 -11.64 33.18 -8.44
N GLU A 89 -12.35 33.78 -9.40
CA GLU A 89 -13.02 35.07 -9.20
C GLU A 89 -14.24 34.90 -8.30
N VAL A 90 -14.05 35.21 -7.01
CA VAL A 90 -15.06 35.07 -5.97
C VAL A 90 -15.21 36.40 -5.21
N PRO A 91 -16.43 36.97 -5.10
CA PRO A 91 -16.66 38.21 -4.38
C PRO A 91 -16.70 37.93 -2.86
N TYR A 92 -15.53 37.71 -2.25
CA TYR A 92 -15.42 37.28 -0.85
C TYR A 92 -16.14 38.22 0.14
N ASP A 93 -16.13 39.54 -0.11
CA ASP A 93 -16.80 40.53 0.74
C ASP A 93 -18.34 40.39 0.73
N GLU A 94 -18.91 39.98 -0.40
CA GLU A 94 -20.34 39.71 -0.55
C GLU A 94 -20.68 38.33 0.02
N ILE A 95 -19.86 37.33 -0.31
CA ILE A 95 -20.06 35.96 0.19
C ILE A 95 -19.99 35.91 1.71
N ASP A 96 -19.10 36.65 2.37
CA ASP A 96 -18.97 36.59 3.83
C ASP A 96 -20.28 36.98 4.56
N GLN A 97 -21.06 37.89 3.96
CA GLN A 97 -22.36 38.35 4.46
C GLN A 97 -23.50 37.34 4.27
N LEU A 98 -23.31 36.35 3.40
CA LEU A 98 -24.32 35.32 3.13
C LEU A 98 -24.44 34.31 4.26
N ASN A 99 -25.64 33.74 4.42
CA ASN A 99 -25.84 32.59 5.29
C ASN A 99 -25.20 31.31 4.70
N GLN A 100 -25.15 30.23 5.47
CA GLN A 100 -24.49 28.99 5.05
C GLN A 100 -25.09 28.35 3.78
N HIS A 101 -26.42 28.38 3.64
CA HIS A 101 -27.12 27.83 2.48
C HIS A 101 -26.80 28.63 1.23
N ASP A 102 -26.92 29.96 1.33
CA ASP A 102 -26.64 30.90 0.25
C ASP A 102 -25.18 30.82 -0.21
N LYS A 103 -24.21 30.64 0.71
CA LYS A 103 -22.81 30.41 0.37
C LYS A 103 -22.63 29.17 -0.50
N ALA A 104 -23.15 28.02 -0.07
CA ALA A 104 -23.07 26.77 -0.84
C ALA A 104 -23.79 26.91 -2.20
N PHE A 105 -24.95 27.57 -2.21
CA PHE A 105 -25.74 27.81 -3.41
C PHE A 105 -24.99 28.68 -4.42
N TRP A 106 -24.34 29.76 -3.96
CA TRP A 106 -23.55 30.64 -4.83
C TRP A 106 -22.48 29.83 -5.57
N PHE A 107 -21.72 28.99 -4.86
CA PHE A 107 -20.70 28.12 -5.48
C PHE A 107 -21.30 27.14 -6.47
N PHE A 108 -22.47 26.56 -6.17
CA PHE A 108 -23.15 25.66 -7.10
C PHE A 108 -23.54 26.35 -8.41
N LEU A 109 -24.01 27.60 -8.36
CA LEU A 109 -24.44 28.35 -9.55
C LEU A 109 -23.28 28.92 -10.36
N HIS A 110 -22.27 29.47 -9.67
CA HIS A 110 -21.23 30.25 -10.30
C HIS A 110 -19.93 29.47 -10.53
N GLN A 111 -19.71 28.39 -9.78
CA GLN A 111 -18.46 27.60 -9.77
C GLN A 111 -18.75 26.09 -9.71
N ASN A 112 -19.74 25.61 -10.49
CA ASN A 112 -20.27 24.25 -10.41
C ASN A 112 -19.21 23.14 -10.51
N GLU A 113 -18.23 23.29 -11.41
CA GLU A 113 -17.13 22.32 -11.58
C GLU A 113 -16.35 22.13 -10.27
N HIS A 114 -15.98 23.23 -9.61
CA HIS A 114 -15.27 23.21 -8.33
C HIS A 114 -16.17 22.77 -7.18
N PHE A 115 -17.47 23.11 -7.24
CA PHE A 115 -18.45 22.62 -6.29
C PHE A 115 -18.51 21.08 -6.30
N SER A 116 -18.61 20.45 -7.48
CA SER A 116 -18.66 18.99 -7.62
C SER A 116 -17.36 18.30 -7.19
N GLU A 117 -16.20 18.90 -7.46
CA GLU A 117 -14.92 18.40 -6.96
C GLU A 117 -14.86 18.46 -5.42
N VAL A 118 -15.27 19.57 -4.82
CA VAL A 118 -15.31 19.72 -3.37
C VAL A 118 -16.32 18.78 -2.73
N ALA A 119 -17.49 18.57 -3.33
CA ALA A 119 -18.48 17.60 -2.87
C ALA A 119 -17.89 16.18 -2.81
N THR A 120 -17.13 15.80 -3.84
CA THR A 120 -16.42 14.52 -3.87
C THR A 120 -15.36 14.43 -2.76
N TRP A 121 -14.52 15.44 -2.60
CA TRP A 121 -13.50 15.45 -1.55
C TRP A 121 -14.12 15.46 -0.14
N TYR A 122 -15.26 16.12 0.04
CA TYR A 122 -15.99 16.14 1.30
C TYR A 122 -16.49 14.73 1.65
N GLU A 123 -17.04 14.00 0.67
CA GLU A 123 -17.43 12.59 0.84
C GLU A 123 -16.21 11.69 1.16
N VAL A 124 -15.08 11.88 0.47
CA VAL A 124 -13.82 11.17 0.75
C VAL A 124 -13.35 11.43 2.19
N ASN A 125 -13.44 12.68 2.65
CA ASN A 125 -13.04 13.10 4.00
C ASN A 125 -13.94 12.50 5.10
N ASP A 126 -15.24 12.30 4.86
CA ASP A 126 -16.17 11.66 5.82
C ASP A 126 -16.19 10.12 5.72
N THR A 127 -15.68 9.56 4.62
CA THR A 127 -15.68 8.11 4.39
C THR A 127 -14.86 7.35 5.44
N LYS A 128 -15.49 6.29 5.98
CA LYS A 128 -14.95 5.37 6.99
C LYS A 128 -14.72 3.97 6.45
N GLY A 129 -13.85 3.22 7.13
CA GLY A 129 -13.62 1.80 6.84
C GLY A 129 -12.89 1.58 5.53
N TRP A 130 -11.89 2.43 5.26
CA TRP A 130 -10.93 2.27 4.19
C TRP A 130 -10.15 0.96 4.38
N LYS A 131 -9.90 0.26 3.27
CA LYS A 131 -9.00 -0.90 3.22
C LYS A 131 -7.69 -0.42 2.63
N GLU A 132 -6.66 -0.38 3.46
CA GLU A 132 -5.42 0.31 3.15
C GLU A 132 -4.30 -0.67 2.83
N LEU A 133 -3.59 -0.37 1.76
CA LEU A 133 -2.39 -1.07 1.31
C LEU A 133 -1.21 -0.09 1.35
N THR A 134 -0.09 -0.54 1.91
CA THR A 134 1.17 0.20 2.01
C THR A 134 2.25 -0.48 1.15
N GLY A 135 3.37 0.19 0.87
CA GLY A 135 4.41 -0.37 0.00
C GLY A 135 4.04 -0.40 -1.49
N VAL A 136 2.99 0.31 -1.87
CA VAL A 136 2.57 0.48 -3.26
C VAL A 136 3.64 1.31 -3.99
N LYS A 137 3.91 0.99 -5.27
CA LYS A 137 4.85 1.72 -6.12
C LYS A 137 4.66 3.23 -5.96
N LYS A 138 5.73 3.96 -5.62
CA LYS A 138 5.71 5.42 -5.51
C LYS A 138 5.76 6.06 -6.90
N VAL A 139 5.06 7.18 -7.07
CA VAL A 139 5.05 7.94 -8.32
C VAL A 139 5.42 9.40 -8.03
N LYS A 140 6.38 9.93 -8.77
CA LYS A 140 6.86 11.32 -8.59
C LYS A 140 5.95 12.36 -9.24
N ASP A 141 5.23 11.98 -10.29
CA ASP A 141 4.44 12.88 -11.13
C ASP A 141 3.00 12.35 -11.26
N ILE A 142 2.07 13.02 -10.56
CA ILE A 142 0.65 12.64 -10.47
C ILE A 142 -0.05 12.80 -11.83
N SER A 143 0.40 13.74 -12.67
CA SER A 143 -0.16 14.00 -13.99
C SER A 143 0.04 12.85 -15.01
N LYS A 144 0.82 11.83 -14.65
CA LYS A 144 1.03 10.63 -15.47
C LYS A 144 0.02 9.52 -15.17
N ILE A 145 -0.62 9.55 -14.01
CA ILE A 145 -1.55 8.51 -13.56
C ILE A 145 -3.02 8.91 -13.72
N ASN A 146 -3.35 10.20 -13.65
CA ASN A 146 -4.71 10.72 -13.85
C ASN A 146 -5.34 10.37 -15.21
N LYS A 147 -4.52 10.25 -16.27
CA LYS A 147 -4.95 9.87 -17.64
C LYS A 147 -5.32 8.38 -17.80
N LYS A 148 -5.39 7.60 -16.72
CA LYS A 148 -5.64 6.15 -16.76
C LYS A 148 -7.07 5.73 -16.46
N THR A 149 -8.01 6.68 -16.31
CA THR A 149 -9.44 6.42 -16.02
C THR A 149 -10.06 5.40 -16.99
N ALA A 150 -9.87 5.56 -18.30
CA ALA A 150 -10.42 4.64 -19.31
C ALA A 150 -9.89 3.19 -19.18
N LYS A 151 -8.62 3.01 -18.80
CA LYS A 151 -8.05 1.67 -18.56
C LYS A 151 -8.66 1.05 -17.31
N LEU A 152 -8.73 1.83 -16.22
CA LEU A 152 -9.30 1.38 -14.96
C LEU A 152 -10.79 1.02 -15.12
N GLN A 153 -11.55 1.86 -15.84
CA GLN A 153 -12.97 1.62 -16.16
C GLN A 153 -13.18 0.28 -16.86
N LYS A 154 -12.42 0.02 -17.94
CA LYS A 154 -12.52 -1.22 -18.70
C LYS A 154 -12.15 -2.44 -17.84
N ALA A 155 -11.07 -2.34 -17.07
CA ALA A 155 -10.60 -3.44 -16.22
C ALA A 155 -11.59 -3.77 -15.10
N LEU A 156 -12.11 -2.76 -14.40
CA LEU A 156 -13.15 -2.93 -13.38
C LEU A 156 -14.43 -3.53 -13.96
N SER A 157 -14.94 -2.97 -15.06
CA SER A 157 -16.15 -3.50 -15.70
C SER A 157 -16.01 -4.97 -16.10
N THR A 158 -14.87 -5.34 -16.71
CA THR A 158 -14.58 -6.73 -17.09
C THR A 158 -14.56 -7.66 -15.89
N TYR A 159 -13.84 -7.28 -14.84
CA TYR A 159 -13.71 -8.10 -13.62
C TYR A 159 -15.05 -8.25 -12.89
N ILE A 160 -15.74 -7.14 -12.63
CA ILE A 160 -17.00 -7.15 -11.88
C ILE A 160 -18.05 -7.94 -12.65
N PHE A 161 -18.14 -7.76 -13.98
CA PHE A 161 -19.10 -8.51 -14.78
C PHE A 161 -18.80 -10.02 -14.79
N ALA A 162 -17.54 -10.42 -14.95
CA ALA A 162 -17.17 -11.82 -14.98
C ALA A 162 -17.39 -12.55 -13.64
N ASN A 163 -17.23 -11.86 -12.50
CA ASN A 163 -17.29 -12.47 -11.17
C ASN A 163 -18.64 -12.27 -10.46
N GLU A 164 -19.36 -11.19 -10.78
CA GLU A 164 -20.54 -10.75 -10.05
C GLU A 164 -21.77 -10.61 -10.95
N LEU A 165 -21.64 -10.70 -12.28
CA LEU A 165 -22.73 -10.51 -13.26
C LEU A 165 -23.43 -9.14 -13.18
N ARG A 166 -22.71 -8.13 -12.67
CA ARG A 166 -23.08 -6.69 -12.65
C ARG A 166 -21.92 -5.84 -13.17
N GLY A 167 -22.02 -4.53 -13.19
CA GLY A 167 -20.90 -3.65 -13.56
C GLY A 167 -20.57 -3.64 -15.06
N LYS A 168 -21.50 -4.09 -15.91
CA LYS A 168 -21.35 -4.04 -17.38
C LYS A 168 -21.09 -2.61 -17.87
N ASN A 169 -21.79 -1.65 -17.28
CA ASN A 169 -21.46 -0.24 -17.40
C ASN A 169 -20.65 0.16 -16.17
N CYS A 170 -19.60 0.94 -16.39
CA CYS A 170 -18.78 1.53 -15.35
C CYS A 170 -18.29 2.87 -15.88
N TYR A 171 -18.28 3.89 -15.05
CA TYR A 171 -17.67 5.19 -15.32
C TYR A 171 -16.63 5.49 -14.25
N VAL A 172 -15.54 6.15 -14.60
CA VAL A 172 -14.46 6.47 -13.66
C VAL A 172 -14.03 7.93 -13.80
N GLU A 173 -14.10 8.66 -12.70
CA GLU A 173 -13.62 10.03 -12.54
C GLU A 173 -12.29 10.04 -11.78
N CYS A 174 -11.53 11.12 -11.93
CA CYS A 174 -10.24 11.33 -11.26
C CYS A 174 -10.14 12.78 -10.77
N TYR A 175 -9.82 12.95 -9.50
CA TYR A 175 -9.66 14.23 -8.81
C TYR A 175 -8.26 14.30 -8.20
N GLU A 176 -7.57 15.42 -8.36
CA GLU A 176 -6.16 15.56 -8.00
C GLU A 176 -5.94 16.68 -7.00
N GLN A 177 -5.13 16.39 -5.98
CA GLN A 177 -4.52 17.40 -5.12
C GLN A 177 -3.00 17.25 -5.14
N GLU A 178 -2.29 18.19 -4.51
CA GLU A 178 -0.82 18.26 -4.55
C GLU A 178 -0.14 16.96 -4.05
N ASP A 179 -0.72 16.29 -3.04
CA ASP A 179 -0.13 15.15 -2.36
C ASP A 179 -0.82 13.80 -2.65
N ARG A 180 -1.99 13.81 -3.30
CA ARG A 180 -2.84 12.63 -3.47
C ARG A 180 -3.76 12.74 -4.67
N VAL A 181 -4.24 11.59 -5.13
CA VAL A 181 -5.22 11.46 -6.21
C VAL A 181 -6.36 10.54 -5.79
N CYS A 182 -7.59 10.92 -6.12
CA CYS A 182 -8.77 10.10 -5.90
C CYS A 182 -9.36 9.65 -7.24
N PHE A 183 -9.55 8.35 -7.40
CA PHE A 183 -10.38 7.79 -8.48
C PHE A 183 -11.70 7.33 -7.90
N VAL A 184 -12.80 7.74 -8.52
CA VAL A 184 -14.15 7.33 -8.15
C VAL A 184 -14.73 6.53 -9.30
N ALA A 185 -15.08 5.26 -9.03
CA ALA A 185 -15.67 4.38 -10.01
C ALA A 185 -17.15 4.12 -9.69
N TYR A 186 -17.97 4.13 -10.73
CA TYR A 186 -19.42 3.95 -10.69
C TYR A 186 -19.85 2.73 -11.52
N PRO A 187 -19.49 1.50 -11.11
CA PRO A 187 -20.02 0.30 -11.75
C PRO A 187 -21.53 0.17 -11.49
N GLU A 188 -22.26 -0.23 -12.52
CA GLU A 188 -23.67 -0.61 -12.44
C GLU A 188 -23.88 -1.74 -11.42
N ASP A 189 -24.84 -1.60 -10.51
CA ASP A 189 -25.20 -2.61 -9.53
C ASP A 189 -26.31 -3.56 -10.06
N TYR A 190 -26.66 -4.58 -9.28
CA TYR A 190 -27.81 -5.44 -9.51
C TYR A 190 -29.08 -4.60 -9.65
N THR A 191 -30.00 -5.08 -10.50
CA THR A 191 -31.30 -4.43 -10.62
C THR A 191 -32.06 -4.55 -9.31
N GLU A 192 -32.37 -3.42 -8.71
CA GLU A 192 -33.20 -3.34 -7.52
C GLU A 192 -34.62 -2.95 -7.89
N SER A 193 -35.58 -3.37 -7.06
CA SER A 193 -36.96 -2.92 -7.16
C SER A 193 -37.32 -2.08 -5.96
N SER A 194 -37.65 -0.81 -6.19
CA SER A 194 -38.22 0.06 -5.16
C SER A 194 -39.73 0.11 -5.29
N ILE A 195 -40.40 0.39 -4.17
CA ILE A 195 -41.80 0.77 -4.15
C ILE A 195 -41.83 2.28 -4.38
N VAL A 196 -42.29 2.73 -5.54
CA VAL A 196 -42.33 4.15 -5.89
C VAL A 196 -43.75 4.56 -6.31
N TYR A 197 -44.05 5.82 -6.13
CA TYR A 197 -45.16 6.45 -6.84
C TYR A 197 -44.65 6.89 -8.21
N ASP A 198 -45.18 6.30 -9.28
CA ASP A 198 -45.00 6.82 -10.64
C ASP A 198 -46.27 7.59 -11.00
N ARG A 199 -46.15 8.92 -10.97
CA ARG A 199 -47.28 9.84 -10.96
C ARG A 199 -48.19 9.47 -9.77
N LYS A 200 -49.47 9.15 -10.05
CA LYS A 200 -50.47 8.79 -9.03
C LYS A 200 -50.62 7.28 -8.78
N LYS A 201 -49.79 6.44 -9.41
CA LYS A 201 -49.89 4.98 -9.28
C LYS A 201 -48.73 4.42 -8.48
N LEU A 202 -49.05 3.72 -7.39
CA LEU A 202 -48.08 2.96 -6.61
C LEU A 202 -47.56 1.79 -7.45
N ARG A 203 -46.31 1.87 -7.88
CA ARG A 203 -45.58 0.76 -8.49
C ARG A 203 -44.83 0.03 -7.38
N LYS A 204 -45.35 -1.14 -7.00
CA LYS A 204 -44.72 -1.99 -5.98
C LYS A 204 -43.40 -2.65 -6.44
N ARG A 205 -43.09 -2.58 -7.74
CA ARG A 205 -41.88 -3.12 -8.36
C ARG A 205 -41.42 -2.19 -9.48
N TYR A 206 -40.71 -1.13 -9.13
CA TYR A 206 -40.06 -0.25 -10.11
C TYR A 206 -38.59 -0.64 -10.26
N PRO A 207 -38.18 -1.23 -11.40
CA PRO A 207 -36.81 -1.65 -11.59
C PRO A 207 -35.91 -0.43 -11.83
N HIS A 208 -34.79 -0.37 -11.13
CA HIS A 208 -33.73 0.60 -11.38
C HIS A 208 -32.37 -0.06 -11.18
N LYS A 209 -31.32 0.58 -11.70
CA LYS A 209 -29.94 0.09 -11.63
C LYS A 209 -29.12 1.08 -10.82
N PRO A 210 -28.92 0.84 -9.51
CA PRO A 210 -28.06 1.68 -8.69
C PRO A 210 -26.59 1.52 -9.10
N VAL A 211 -25.71 2.28 -8.44
CA VAL A 211 -24.26 2.24 -8.63
C VAL A 211 -23.56 1.77 -7.36
N ASP A 212 -22.63 0.82 -7.49
CA ASP A 212 -21.77 0.38 -6.40
C ASP A 212 -20.50 1.23 -6.38
N LYS A 213 -20.58 2.41 -5.77
CA LYS A 213 -19.51 3.41 -5.75
C LYS A 213 -18.24 2.84 -5.11
N ILE A 214 -17.12 2.92 -5.84
CA ILE A 214 -15.79 2.48 -5.37
C ILE A 214 -14.85 3.69 -5.35
N PHE A 215 -14.19 3.91 -4.22
CA PHE A 215 -13.14 4.93 -4.10
C PHE A 215 -11.76 4.29 -4.05
N PHE A 216 -10.82 4.87 -4.80
CA PHE A 216 -9.40 4.67 -4.66
C PHE A 216 -8.75 6.00 -4.29
N LEU A 217 -8.16 6.06 -3.09
CA LEU A 217 -7.41 7.20 -2.64
C LEU A 217 -5.94 6.83 -2.57
N TYR A 218 -5.15 7.37 -3.50
CA TYR A 218 -3.75 7.02 -3.66
C TYR A 218 -2.85 8.19 -3.27
N TYR A 219 -1.84 7.90 -2.45
CA TYR A 219 -0.83 8.83 -1.97
C TYR A 219 0.52 8.47 -2.61
N PRO A 220 0.89 9.12 -3.73
CA PRO A 220 2.01 8.70 -4.57
C PRO A 220 3.37 8.76 -3.89
N LYS A 221 3.60 9.80 -3.07
CA LYS A 221 4.86 9.99 -2.33
C LYS A 221 5.01 8.97 -1.20
N GLU A 222 3.90 8.62 -0.54
CA GLU A 222 3.87 7.65 0.55
C GLU A 222 3.93 6.20 0.07
N GLY A 223 3.46 5.92 -1.15
CA GLY A 223 3.29 4.55 -1.63
C GLY A 223 2.12 3.85 -0.91
N ARG A 224 1.01 4.58 -0.75
CA ARG A 224 -0.17 4.11 -0.01
C ARG A 224 -1.42 4.20 -0.88
N LEU A 225 -2.23 3.14 -0.87
CA LEU A 225 -3.51 3.04 -1.56
C LEU A 225 -4.60 2.70 -0.54
N SER A 226 -5.58 3.58 -0.37
CA SER A 226 -6.76 3.35 0.46
C SER A 226 -7.95 3.09 -0.44
N THR A 227 -8.64 1.96 -0.28
CA THR A 227 -9.77 1.56 -1.12
C THR A 227 -11.04 1.42 -0.30
N LYS A 228 -12.13 2.04 -0.75
CA LYS A 228 -13.48 1.84 -0.21
C LYS A 228 -14.33 1.14 -1.27
N ALA A 229 -14.74 -0.09 -0.97
CA ALA A 229 -15.64 -0.89 -1.79
C ALA A 229 -16.47 -1.83 -0.92
N ALA A 230 -17.72 -2.07 -1.31
CA ALA A 230 -18.56 -3.12 -0.73
C ALA A 230 -17.96 -4.52 -0.95
N GLY A 231 -18.43 -5.54 -0.23
CA GLY A 231 -18.04 -6.94 -0.48
C GLY A 231 -16.77 -7.45 0.24
N GLY A 232 -16.34 -6.79 1.33
CA GLY A 232 -15.29 -7.32 2.22
C GLY A 232 -13.87 -7.32 1.63
N TRP A 233 -12.90 -7.90 2.36
CA TRP A 233 -11.48 -7.83 2.00
C TRP A 233 -11.14 -8.57 0.70
N LYS A 234 -11.72 -9.75 0.45
CA LYS A 234 -11.46 -10.54 -0.76
C LYS A 234 -11.71 -9.72 -2.03
N ARG A 235 -12.87 -9.07 -2.11
CA ARG A 235 -13.22 -8.21 -3.25
C ARG A 235 -12.31 -6.99 -3.35
N ALA A 236 -12.03 -6.33 -2.23
CA ALA A 236 -11.17 -5.16 -2.22
C ALA A 236 -9.73 -5.46 -2.69
N LYS A 237 -9.14 -6.59 -2.26
CA LYS A 237 -7.81 -7.02 -2.71
C LYS A 237 -7.77 -7.24 -4.22
N ALA A 238 -8.79 -7.90 -4.78
CA ALA A 238 -8.87 -8.08 -6.24
C ALA A 238 -8.99 -6.74 -7.00
N ILE A 239 -9.82 -5.83 -6.48
CA ILE A 239 -10.00 -4.48 -7.04
C ILE A 239 -8.72 -3.63 -6.91
N GLN A 240 -7.96 -3.79 -5.82
CA GLN A 240 -6.64 -3.16 -5.64
C GLN A 240 -5.62 -3.67 -6.65
N LYS A 241 -5.57 -4.99 -6.92
CA LYS A 241 -4.69 -5.54 -7.99
C LYS A 241 -5.00 -4.91 -9.34
N ILE A 242 -6.29 -4.80 -9.68
CA ILE A 242 -6.73 -4.14 -10.91
C ILE A 242 -6.25 -2.69 -10.99
N PHE A 243 -6.32 -1.95 -9.89
CA PHE A 243 -5.77 -0.60 -9.83
C PHE A 243 -4.25 -0.58 -10.08
N GLY A 244 -3.52 -1.50 -9.43
CA GLY A 244 -2.09 -1.72 -9.64
C GLY A 244 -1.73 -1.88 -11.12
N GLU A 245 -2.39 -2.80 -11.80
CA GLU A 245 -2.14 -3.10 -13.20
C GLU A 245 -2.56 -1.95 -14.13
N ALA A 246 -3.80 -1.46 -13.97
CA ALA A 246 -4.40 -0.51 -14.90
C ALA A 246 -3.82 0.91 -14.77
N VAL A 247 -3.51 1.33 -13.54
CA VAL A 247 -3.06 2.70 -13.23
C VAL A 247 -1.55 2.75 -13.02
N LEU A 248 -0.98 1.84 -12.24
CA LEU A 248 0.44 1.88 -11.84
C LEU A 248 1.36 1.02 -12.73
N GLY A 249 0.79 0.11 -13.51
CA GLY A 249 1.50 -0.83 -14.38
C GLY A 249 2.34 -1.85 -13.61
N VAL A 250 1.89 -2.26 -12.42
CA VAL A 250 2.56 -3.26 -11.57
C VAL A 250 1.54 -4.20 -10.97
N ASP A 251 1.91 -5.46 -10.75
CA ASP A 251 1.13 -6.32 -9.85
C ASP A 251 1.39 -5.89 -8.41
N LEU A 252 0.33 -5.77 -7.62
CA LEU A 252 0.43 -5.34 -6.23
C LEU A 252 0.41 -6.56 -5.31
N ASN A 253 1.36 -6.60 -4.37
CA ASN A 253 1.29 -7.51 -3.24
C ASN A 253 0.22 -7.03 -2.26
N VAL A 254 -1.03 -7.43 -2.51
CA VAL A 254 -2.22 -7.09 -1.71
C VAL A 254 -2.30 -7.84 -0.37
N ASP A 255 -1.32 -8.67 -0.06
CA ASP A 255 -1.19 -9.34 1.25
C ASP A 255 -0.21 -8.62 2.19
N SER A 256 0.47 -7.56 1.72
CA SER A 256 1.25 -6.62 2.53
C SER A 256 0.37 -5.63 3.33
N ASP A 257 -0.59 -6.17 4.06
CA ASP A 257 -1.54 -5.38 4.86
C ASP A 257 -0.82 -4.56 5.95
N ARG A 258 -1.21 -3.30 6.12
CA ARG A 258 -0.76 -2.45 7.24
C ARG A 258 -1.09 -3.14 8.58
N VAL A 259 -0.12 -3.36 9.46
CA VAL A 259 -0.37 -3.95 10.80
C VAL A 259 -0.24 -2.88 11.88
N PHE A 260 -1.08 -2.93 12.92
CA PHE A 260 -0.95 -2.10 14.12
C PHE A 260 -0.20 -2.83 15.25
N ASN A 261 0.77 -2.17 15.88
CA ASN A 261 1.43 -2.65 17.10
C ASN A 261 0.80 -2.01 18.35
N LEU A 262 -0.35 -2.54 18.75
CA LEU A 262 -1.09 -2.03 19.90
C LEU A 262 -0.50 -2.45 21.26
N ASP A 263 0.34 -3.49 21.29
CA ASP A 263 0.95 -3.95 22.55
C ASP A 263 1.94 -2.95 23.14
N ARG A 264 2.38 -1.96 22.37
CA ARG A 264 3.13 -0.82 22.93
C ARG A 264 2.37 -0.09 24.04
N LEU A 265 1.04 -0.14 24.03
CA LEU A 265 0.19 0.46 25.06
C LEU A 265 0.21 -0.31 26.40
N LYS A 266 0.87 -1.49 26.44
CA LYS A 266 1.18 -2.20 27.69
C LYS A 266 2.30 -1.54 28.48
N ASP A 267 3.04 -0.60 27.89
CA ASP A 267 3.99 0.19 28.64
C ASP A 267 3.22 1.25 29.46
N PRO A 268 3.29 1.23 30.81
CA PRO A 268 2.65 2.26 31.62
C PRO A 268 3.29 3.64 31.44
N GLN A 269 4.48 3.73 30.83
CA GLN A 269 5.15 4.98 30.49
C GLN A 269 4.89 5.41 29.04
N PHE A 270 4.01 4.72 28.31
CA PHE A 270 3.70 5.09 26.94
C PHE A 270 3.13 6.51 26.86
N ALA A 271 3.80 7.36 26.10
CA ALA A 271 3.40 8.74 25.89
C ALA A 271 2.89 8.96 24.46
N PHE A 272 2.09 10.01 24.28
CA PHE A 272 1.58 10.46 22.98
C PHE A 272 2.21 11.81 22.59
N PRO A 273 3.53 11.87 22.32
CA PRO A 273 4.17 13.13 21.95
C PRO A 273 3.54 13.68 20.66
N THR A 274 3.14 14.94 20.67
CA THR A 274 2.61 15.65 19.51
C THR A 274 3.44 16.92 19.29
N PRO A 275 3.66 17.32 18.03
CA PRO A 275 4.38 18.57 17.75
C PRO A 275 3.61 19.78 18.32
N PRO A 276 4.27 20.71 19.05
CA PRO A 276 3.59 21.87 19.64
C PRO A 276 2.83 22.73 18.62
N GLU A 277 3.31 22.81 17.39
CA GLU A 277 2.70 23.55 16.28
C GLU A 277 1.33 23.01 15.87
N ASP A 278 1.03 21.74 16.15
CA ASP A 278 -0.26 21.12 15.84
C ASP A 278 -1.34 21.45 16.90
N LYS A 279 -0.96 22.16 17.97
CA LYS A 279 -1.85 22.65 19.04
C LYS A 279 -2.81 21.59 19.58
N VAL A 280 -2.29 20.41 19.91
CA VAL A 280 -3.08 19.33 20.51
C VAL A 280 -3.30 19.64 21.99
N GLU A 281 -4.55 19.83 22.39
CA GLU A 281 -4.93 20.09 23.79
C GLU A 281 -4.76 18.83 24.64
N PHE A 282 -5.23 17.68 24.14
CA PHE A 282 -4.98 16.40 24.77
C PHE A 282 -5.04 15.23 23.78
N MET A 283 -4.38 14.14 24.17
CA MET A 283 -4.50 12.82 23.56
C MET A 283 -4.64 11.78 24.68
N LYS A 284 -5.74 11.03 24.68
CA LYS A 284 -6.11 10.09 25.74
C LYS A 284 -6.41 8.70 25.19
N LEU A 285 -5.99 7.68 25.93
CA LEU A 285 -6.44 6.29 25.74
C LEU A 285 -7.74 6.08 26.53
N LYS A 286 -8.85 5.78 25.85
CA LYS A 286 -10.19 5.64 26.44
C LYS A 286 -10.56 4.20 26.75
N GLN A 287 -10.10 3.28 25.91
CA GLN A 287 -10.41 1.87 26.05
C GLN A 287 -9.24 1.01 25.57
N LEU A 288 -8.98 -0.08 26.28
CA LEU A 288 -8.06 -1.14 25.88
C LEU A 288 -8.80 -2.49 25.91
N GLN A 289 -8.83 -3.19 24.79
CA GLN A 289 -9.31 -4.57 24.71
C GLN A 289 -8.11 -5.51 24.74
N LEU A 290 -8.09 -6.38 25.74
CA LEU A 290 -7.10 -7.43 25.92
C LEU A 290 -7.71 -8.77 25.49
N LYS A 291 -6.98 -9.55 24.69
CA LYS A 291 -7.38 -10.90 24.29
C LYS A 291 -6.32 -11.91 24.72
N PHE A 292 -6.76 -13.04 25.27
CA PHE A 292 -5.85 -14.10 25.70
C PHE A 292 -5.24 -14.84 24.51
N PHE A 293 -3.96 -15.24 24.62
CA PHE A 293 -3.34 -16.15 23.64
C PHE A 293 -4.06 -17.50 23.62
N GLY A 294 -4.14 -18.12 22.44
CA GLY A 294 -4.72 -19.46 22.26
C GLY A 294 -6.21 -19.60 22.59
N GLY A 295 -6.93 -18.51 22.85
CA GLY A 295 -8.32 -18.55 23.31
C GLY A 295 -9.24 -17.49 22.71
N THR A 296 -10.54 -17.62 23.01
CA THR A 296 -11.60 -16.70 22.58
C THR A 296 -11.95 -15.63 23.63
N ARG A 297 -11.38 -15.76 24.83
CA ARG A 297 -11.63 -14.84 25.96
C ARG A 297 -11.02 -13.46 25.69
N ARG A 298 -11.80 -12.42 26.01
CA ARG A 298 -11.39 -11.02 25.90
C ARG A 298 -11.89 -10.21 27.10
N ILE A 299 -11.14 -9.16 27.45
CA ILE A 299 -11.47 -8.19 28.51
C ILE A 299 -11.48 -6.82 27.86
N ASN A 300 -12.52 -6.02 28.10
CA ASN A 300 -12.56 -4.61 27.73
C ASN A 300 -12.34 -3.78 28.98
N LEU A 301 -11.29 -2.96 28.98
CA LEU A 301 -11.01 -1.98 30.02
C LEU A 301 -11.37 -0.62 29.45
N GLU A 302 -12.32 0.06 30.08
CA GLU A 302 -12.78 1.38 29.68
C GLU A 302 -12.65 2.33 30.86
N VAL A 303 -12.16 3.54 30.61
CA VAL A 303 -11.92 4.56 31.64
C VAL A 303 -12.74 5.82 31.36
N SER A 304 -13.12 6.53 32.44
CA SER A 304 -13.92 7.75 32.36
C SER A 304 -13.18 8.87 31.62
N GLU A 305 -13.88 9.96 31.27
CA GLU A 305 -13.30 11.06 30.49
C GLU A 305 -12.26 11.88 31.25
N ASP A 306 -12.38 11.94 32.57
CA ASP A 306 -11.58 12.81 33.43
C ASP A 306 -10.25 12.20 33.89
N THR A 307 -9.95 10.95 33.50
CA THR A 307 -8.72 10.27 33.94
C THR A 307 -7.55 10.46 32.97
N ASP A 308 -6.33 10.34 33.51
CA ASP A 308 -5.13 10.08 32.71
C ASP A 308 -5.24 8.67 32.10
N GLY A 309 -5.64 8.61 30.83
CA GLY A 309 -6.16 7.40 30.21
C GLY A 309 -5.21 6.19 30.28
N VAL A 310 -3.90 6.41 30.10
CA VAL A 310 -2.89 5.33 30.17
C VAL A 310 -2.72 4.87 31.62
N GLN A 311 -2.45 5.78 32.56
CA GLN A 311 -2.26 5.39 33.96
C GLN A 311 -3.51 4.72 34.55
N ALA A 312 -4.69 5.22 34.22
CA ALA A 312 -5.96 4.65 34.70
C ALA A 312 -6.19 3.23 34.17
N ILE A 313 -5.89 2.96 32.89
CA ILE A 313 -5.98 1.60 32.33
C ILE A 313 -4.97 0.67 33.00
N HIS A 314 -3.74 1.15 33.26
CA HIS A 314 -2.71 0.37 33.94
C HIS A 314 -3.03 0.09 35.40
N GLN A 315 -3.67 1.04 36.10
CA GLN A 315 -4.22 0.78 37.42
C GLN A 315 -5.30 -0.29 37.37
N PHE A 316 -6.20 -0.24 36.37
CA PHE A 316 -7.24 -1.26 36.18
C PHE A 316 -6.65 -2.66 35.91
N ILE A 317 -5.59 -2.74 35.10
CA ILE A 317 -4.84 -3.99 34.85
C ILE A 317 -4.27 -4.55 36.16
N LYS A 318 -3.68 -3.70 37.00
CA LYS A 318 -3.12 -4.10 38.32
C LYS A 318 -4.22 -4.57 39.27
N ASP A 319 -5.32 -3.84 39.36
CA ASP A 319 -6.45 -4.17 40.26
C ASP A 319 -7.07 -5.53 39.91
N LEU A 320 -7.19 -5.83 38.61
CA LEU A 320 -7.68 -7.10 38.10
C LEU A 320 -6.62 -8.21 38.06
N ARG A 321 -5.36 -7.90 38.42
CA ARG A 321 -4.21 -8.83 38.41
C ARG A 321 -4.03 -9.54 37.06
N ILE A 322 -4.22 -8.82 35.97
CA ILE A 322 -4.09 -9.38 34.61
C ILE A 322 -2.60 -9.52 34.29
N SER A 323 -2.16 -10.75 33.97
CA SER A 323 -0.80 -10.98 33.49
C SER A 323 -0.67 -10.56 32.03
N LEU A 324 0.09 -9.49 31.77
CA LEU A 324 0.28 -8.92 30.43
C LEU A 324 0.99 -9.87 29.45
N ASN A 325 1.68 -10.89 29.95
CA ASN A 325 2.34 -11.93 29.14
C ASN A 325 1.36 -12.99 28.63
N GLN A 326 0.13 -13.03 29.15
CA GLN A 326 -0.91 -14.01 28.75
C GLN A 326 -1.94 -13.42 27.78
N VAL A 327 -1.85 -12.11 27.50
CA VAL A 327 -2.80 -11.37 26.67
C VAL A 327 -2.06 -10.53 25.63
N TYR A 328 -2.76 -10.10 24.60
CA TYR A 328 -2.32 -9.04 23.69
C TYR A 328 -3.41 -7.99 23.54
N VAL A 329 -3.03 -6.78 23.16
CA VAL A 329 -3.98 -5.70 22.88
C VAL A 329 -4.59 -5.93 21.50
N SER A 330 -5.86 -6.33 21.46
CA SER A 330 -6.58 -6.57 20.21
C SER A 330 -7.28 -5.34 19.67
N LYS A 331 -7.61 -4.37 20.53
CA LYS A 331 -8.23 -3.10 20.14
C LYS A 331 -7.89 -2.00 21.15
N ALA A 332 -7.69 -0.78 20.67
CA ALA A 332 -7.55 0.42 21.46
C ALA A 332 -8.48 1.51 20.93
N VAL A 333 -9.11 2.27 21.82
CA VAL A 333 -9.91 3.47 21.47
C VAL A 333 -9.24 4.69 22.07
N PHE A 334 -9.07 5.70 21.24
CA PHE A 334 -8.37 6.93 21.54
C PHE A 334 -9.29 8.13 21.36
N GLN A 335 -8.97 9.20 22.08
CA GLN A 335 -9.61 10.49 21.94
C GLN A 335 -8.53 11.57 21.87
N ILE A 336 -8.54 12.36 20.80
CA ILE A 336 -7.63 13.49 20.60
C ILE A 336 -8.44 14.77 20.47
N LYS A 337 -7.99 15.86 21.06
CA LYS A 337 -8.60 17.18 20.90
C LYS A 337 -7.57 18.17 20.39
N PHE A 338 -7.87 18.80 19.25
CA PHE A 338 -7.10 19.91 18.71
C PHE A 338 -7.68 21.23 19.23
N ASP A 339 -6.81 22.18 19.56
CA ASP A 339 -7.19 23.55 19.89
C ASP A 339 -7.71 24.25 18.63
N THR A 340 -9.03 24.46 18.57
CA THR A 340 -9.67 25.19 17.47
C THR A 340 -9.92 26.62 17.94
N ALA A 341 -9.13 27.56 17.42
CA ALA A 341 -9.29 29.00 17.68
C ALA A 341 -10.67 29.57 17.23
N ILE A 342 -11.52 28.78 16.55
CA ILE A 342 -12.83 29.17 16.05
C ILE A 342 -13.92 28.35 16.76
N LYS A 343 -14.75 29.03 17.57
CA LYS A 343 -15.86 28.47 18.34
C LYS A 343 -16.90 27.76 17.45
N LYS A 344 -17.08 26.44 17.66
CA LYS A 344 -18.35 25.65 17.68
C LYS A 344 -18.23 24.21 17.16
N SER A 345 -17.14 23.79 16.52
CA SER A 345 -16.88 22.34 16.34
C SER A 345 -16.05 21.85 17.51
N SER A 346 -16.48 20.79 18.19
CA SER A 346 -15.63 20.13 19.17
C SER A 346 -14.42 19.60 18.39
N GLY A 347 -13.24 20.19 18.59
CA GLY A 347 -11.97 19.75 18.02
C GLY A 347 -11.59 18.31 18.41
N THR A 348 -12.47 17.62 19.14
CA THR A 348 -12.35 16.26 19.65
C THR A 348 -12.70 15.23 18.58
N LEU A 349 -11.78 14.31 18.33
CA LEU A 349 -11.95 13.13 17.51
C LEU A 349 -11.80 11.87 18.34
N THR A 350 -12.66 10.89 18.10
CA THR A 350 -12.56 9.55 18.69
C THR A 350 -12.31 8.54 17.59
N PHE A 351 -11.23 7.78 17.71
CA PHE A 351 -10.90 6.72 16.78
C PHE A 351 -10.48 5.44 17.48
N PHE A 352 -10.60 4.32 16.78
CA PHE A 352 -10.10 3.05 17.25
C PHE A 352 -9.10 2.47 16.28
N LEU A 353 -8.21 1.66 16.83
CA LEU A 353 -7.34 0.75 16.10
C LEU A 353 -7.64 -0.66 16.61
N SER A 354 -7.79 -1.61 15.71
CA SER A 354 -7.94 -3.03 16.04
C SER A 354 -6.94 -3.85 15.24
N TRP A 355 -6.29 -4.78 15.92
CA TRP A 355 -5.38 -5.72 15.30
C TRP A 355 -6.15 -6.67 14.35
N PRO A 356 -5.59 -7.01 13.18
CA PRO A 356 -4.29 -6.57 12.68
C PRO A 356 -4.32 -5.15 12.08
N ASN A 357 -5.40 -4.73 11.43
CA ASN A 357 -5.35 -3.61 10.49
C ASN A 357 -6.64 -2.77 10.40
N SER A 358 -7.58 -2.94 11.33
CA SER A 358 -8.89 -2.28 11.26
C SER A 358 -8.90 -0.95 12.03
N HIS A 359 -9.49 0.09 11.44
CA HIS A 359 -9.67 1.39 12.08
C HIS A 359 -10.91 2.12 11.53
N ASN A 360 -11.34 3.18 12.21
CA ASN A 360 -12.36 4.13 11.74
C ASN A 360 -11.81 5.54 11.44
N ILE A 361 -10.50 5.67 11.29
CA ILE A 361 -9.83 6.90 10.87
C ILE A 361 -10.22 7.23 9.41
N ASN A 362 -10.71 8.45 9.18
CA ASN A 362 -11.07 8.95 7.84
C ASN A 362 -9.86 9.62 7.16
N ASP A 363 -10.10 10.51 6.20
CA ASP A 363 -9.06 11.24 5.47
C ASP A 363 -9.16 12.78 5.56
N ASN A 364 -10.01 13.30 6.47
CA ASN A 364 -10.02 14.74 6.76
C ASN A 364 -8.65 15.22 7.34
N PRO A 365 -8.34 16.54 7.29
CA PRO A 365 -7.03 17.06 7.69
C PRO A 365 -6.58 16.63 9.10
N ARG A 366 -7.50 16.62 10.06
CA ARG A 366 -7.22 16.22 11.46
C ARG A 366 -6.88 14.73 11.56
N TYR A 367 -7.60 13.85 10.85
CA TYR A 367 -7.27 12.43 10.80
C TYR A 367 -5.98 12.12 10.02
N ARG A 368 -5.62 12.93 9.02
CA ARG A 368 -4.30 12.83 8.37
C ARG A 368 -3.16 13.09 9.36
N LYS A 369 -3.31 14.07 10.26
CA LYS A 369 -2.37 14.29 11.38
C LYS A 369 -2.33 13.10 12.33
N VAL A 370 -3.48 12.53 12.69
CA VAL A 370 -3.52 11.28 13.48
C VAL A 370 -2.72 10.17 12.81
N LYS A 371 -2.85 9.95 11.50
CA LYS A 371 -2.05 8.94 10.77
C LYS A 371 -0.54 9.20 10.87
N GLN A 372 -0.10 10.46 10.84
CA GLN A 372 1.30 10.83 11.06
C GLN A 372 1.75 10.49 12.48
N TYR A 373 0.93 10.79 13.48
CA TYR A 373 1.22 10.47 14.87
C TYR A 373 1.31 8.97 15.13
N LEU A 374 0.45 8.15 14.51
CA LEU A 374 0.52 6.70 14.66
C LEU A 374 1.87 6.12 14.23
N LYS A 375 2.49 6.71 13.19
CA LYS A 375 3.84 6.35 12.76
C LYS A 375 4.89 6.84 13.77
N ALA A 376 4.77 8.07 14.27
CA ALA A 376 5.70 8.64 15.25
C ALA A 376 5.66 7.91 16.61
N TRP A 377 4.47 7.55 17.08
CA TRP A 377 4.25 6.72 18.27
C TRP A 377 4.60 5.25 18.05
N GLY A 378 4.88 4.87 16.80
CA GLY A 378 5.13 3.51 16.33
C GLY A 378 4.03 2.52 16.69
N LEU A 379 2.77 2.98 16.68
CA LEU A 379 1.58 2.13 16.72
C LEU A 379 1.23 1.58 15.33
N GLU A 380 1.74 2.20 14.27
CA GLU A 380 1.72 1.67 12.90
C GLU A 380 3.05 0.98 12.57
N TYR A 381 2.96 -0.27 12.11
CA TYR A 381 4.12 -1.10 11.82
C TYR A 381 4.85 -0.62 10.56
N GLN A 382 6.17 -0.44 10.64
CA GLN A 382 7.03 -0.20 9.48
C GLN A 382 7.86 -1.46 9.26
N PHE A 383 7.34 -2.39 8.45
CA PHE A 383 7.90 -3.74 8.28
C PHE A 383 9.42 -3.77 8.05
N GLU A 384 9.95 -2.88 7.21
CA GLU A 384 11.40 -2.73 6.96
C GLU A 384 12.21 -2.49 8.26
N LYS A 385 11.68 -1.76 9.25
CA LYS A 385 12.35 -1.53 10.54
C LYS A 385 12.33 -2.76 11.46
N ILE A 386 11.32 -3.60 11.34
CA ILE A 386 11.19 -4.81 12.16
C ILE A 386 12.16 -5.87 11.71
N LEU A 387 12.36 -6.06 10.41
CA LEU A 387 13.33 -7.05 9.96
C LEU A 387 14.77 -6.68 10.33
N ASN A 388 15.10 -5.40 10.15
CA ASN A 388 16.36 -4.84 10.63
C ASN A 388 16.55 -5.11 12.13
N SER A 389 15.45 -5.18 12.91
CA SER A 389 15.47 -5.48 14.34
C SER A 389 15.40 -6.99 14.67
N LEU A 390 14.78 -7.81 13.82
CA LEU A 390 14.68 -9.27 13.96
C LEU A 390 16.00 -9.96 13.71
N LEU A 391 16.84 -9.35 12.88
CA LEU A 391 18.20 -9.81 12.57
C LEU A 391 19.27 -8.97 13.30
N ALA A 392 18.89 -7.94 14.07
CA ALA A 392 19.82 -7.14 14.86
C ALA A 392 20.43 -7.93 16.03
N PHE A 393 19.72 -8.93 16.55
CA PHE A 393 20.19 -9.81 17.60
C PHE A 393 20.72 -11.12 17.00
N ASP A 394 21.86 -11.57 17.49
CA ASP A 394 22.51 -12.82 17.10
C ASP A 394 22.68 -13.74 18.32
N GLU A 395 23.49 -14.80 18.20
CA GLU A 395 23.76 -15.69 19.35
C GLU A 395 24.58 -15.01 20.46
N THR A 396 25.17 -13.85 20.20
CA THR A 396 26.06 -13.11 21.11
C THR A 396 25.41 -11.86 21.72
N THR A 397 24.27 -11.41 21.17
CA THR A 397 23.55 -10.21 21.61
C THR A 397 22.14 -10.59 22.08
N GLU A 398 21.84 -10.30 23.35
CA GLU A 398 20.56 -10.67 23.96
C GLU A 398 19.52 -9.55 23.85
N ALA A 399 18.26 -9.92 23.61
CA ALA A 399 17.10 -9.05 23.73
C ALA A 399 16.30 -9.40 25.00
N THR A 400 15.76 -8.39 25.67
CA THR A 400 14.76 -8.55 26.72
C THR A 400 13.38 -8.85 26.13
N THR A 401 12.46 -9.45 26.88
CA THR A 401 11.06 -9.61 26.42
C THR A 401 10.41 -8.23 26.18
N SER A 402 10.76 -7.24 27.00
CA SER A 402 10.33 -5.84 26.83
C SER A 402 10.79 -5.24 25.48
N GLU A 403 12.06 -5.44 25.11
CA GLU A 403 12.59 -5.04 23.80
C GLU A 403 11.91 -5.78 22.65
N LEU A 404 11.72 -7.10 22.78
CA LEU A 404 11.00 -7.87 21.77
C LEU A 404 9.56 -7.36 21.58
N TYR A 405 8.83 -7.04 22.64
CA TYR A 405 7.48 -6.46 22.53
C TYR A 405 7.46 -5.03 21.95
N ARG A 406 8.55 -4.27 22.09
CA ARG A 406 8.68 -2.97 21.39
C ARG A 406 8.91 -3.16 19.90
N LEU A 407 9.63 -4.21 19.51
CA LEU A 407 9.98 -4.51 18.13
C LEU A 407 8.86 -5.24 17.39
N PHE A 408 8.16 -6.15 18.06
CA PHE A 408 7.17 -7.05 17.49
C PHE A 408 5.80 -6.85 18.13
N THR A 409 4.73 -7.04 17.35
CA THR A 409 3.40 -7.25 17.96
C THR A 409 3.43 -8.52 18.80
N ALA A 410 2.59 -8.65 19.84
CA ALA A 410 2.62 -9.88 20.63
C ALA A 410 2.21 -11.13 19.84
N PRO A 411 1.33 -11.08 18.81
CA PRO A 411 1.17 -12.19 17.87
C PRO A 411 2.47 -12.59 17.18
N VAL A 412 3.28 -11.64 16.73
CA VAL A 412 4.60 -11.91 16.12
C VAL A 412 5.56 -12.46 17.17
N THR A 413 5.58 -11.91 18.38
CA THR A 413 6.43 -12.41 19.49
C THR A 413 6.05 -13.84 19.86
N HIS A 414 4.75 -14.13 19.90
CA HIS A 414 4.22 -15.46 20.17
C HIS A 414 4.58 -16.43 19.05
N TRP A 415 4.35 -16.05 17.78
CA TRP A 415 4.73 -16.85 16.63
C TRP A 415 6.24 -17.14 16.60
N VAL A 416 7.06 -16.13 16.91
CA VAL A 416 8.52 -16.25 17.05
C VAL A 416 8.89 -17.27 18.13
N ALA A 417 8.21 -17.25 19.28
CA ALA A 417 8.43 -18.19 20.36
C ALA A 417 7.95 -19.62 20.01
N GLU A 418 6.77 -19.76 19.39
CA GLU A 418 6.20 -21.04 18.95
C GLU A 418 7.08 -21.72 17.89
N ASN A 419 7.63 -20.95 16.95
CA ASN A 419 8.54 -21.43 15.93
C ASN A 419 10.00 -21.50 16.41
N GLY A 420 10.26 -21.13 17.67
CA GLY A 420 11.57 -21.16 18.31
C GLY A 420 12.63 -20.34 17.58
N ILE A 421 12.23 -19.28 16.88
CA ILE A 421 13.15 -18.38 16.15
C ILE A 421 14.06 -17.64 17.14
N TYR A 422 13.57 -17.39 18.35
CA TYR A 422 14.38 -16.93 19.47
C TYR A 422 14.43 -18.00 20.57
N LYS A 423 15.62 -18.24 21.12
CA LYS A 423 15.83 -19.15 22.27
C LYS A 423 15.86 -18.34 23.56
N LYS A 424 15.12 -18.80 24.58
CA LYS A 424 15.09 -18.19 25.91
C LYS A 424 16.37 -18.53 26.68
N ASN A 425 17.10 -17.52 27.11
CA ASN A 425 18.31 -17.63 27.91
C ASN A 425 17.98 -17.57 29.42
N LYS A 426 19.01 -17.69 30.25
CA LYS A 426 18.86 -17.51 31.70
C LYS A 426 18.44 -16.08 32.00
N ALA A 427 17.40 -15.91 32.82
CA ALA A 427 16.96 -14.61 33.25
C ALA A 427 18.05 -13.91 34.08
N LEU A 428 18.11 -12.58 33.99
CA LEU A 428 18.97 -11.78 34.85
C LEU A 428 18.62 -12.00 36.32
N LYS A 429 19.66 -12.08 37.14
CA LYS A 429 19.54 -12.13 38.60
C LYS A 429 19.71 -10.76 39.23
N GLU A 430 20.17 -9.77 38.46
CA GLU A 430 20.40 -8.42 38.93
C GLU A 430 19.83 -7.41 37.92
N VAL A 431 19.40 -6.26 38.42
CA VAL A 431 18.90 -5.15 37.61
C VAL A 431 19.53 -3.85 38.06
N GLN A 432 19.73 -2.93 37.12
CA GLN A 432 20.22 -1.59 37.43
C GLN A 432 19.10 -0.77 38.09
N CYS A 433 19.38 -0.20 39.25
CA CYS A 433 18.43 0.60 40.00
C CYS A 433 18.22 1.95 39.33
N LYS A 434 16.96 2.34 39.11
CA LYS A 434 16.62 3.66 38.57
C LYS A 434 16.91 4.80 39.55
N SER A 435 16.97 4.51 40.85
CA SER A 435 17.09 5.51 41.91
C SER A 435 18.54 5.78 42.32
N CYS A 436 19.39 4.76 42.36
CA CYS A 436 20.80 4.91 42.75
C CYS A 436 21.82 4.50 41.68
N SER A 437 21.35 4.05 40.51
CA SER A 437 22.18 3.61 39.37
C SER A 437 23.07 2.37 39.63
N ASP A 438 23.09 1.81 40.85
CA ASP A 438 23.77 0.56 41.20
C ASP A 438 22.99 -0.68 40.76
N SER A 439 23.70 -1.81 40.62
CA SER A 439 23.08 -3.13 40.37
C SER A 439 22.53 -3.73 41.66
N HIS A 440 21.32 -4.29 41.59
CA HIS A 440 20.67 -4.95 42.73
C HIS A 440 20.17 -6.35 42.39
N LEU A 441 20.38 -7.28 43.32
CA LEU A 441 19.88 -8.65 43.24
C LEU A 441 18.36 -8.71 43.30
N VAL A 442 17.78 -9.38 42.32
CA VAL A 442 16.35 -9.61 42.18
C VAL A 442 15.94 -10.77 43.06
N GLN A 443 14.99 -10.51 43.94
CA GLN A 443 14.32 -11.48 44.79
C GLN A 443 12.95 -11.83 44.23
N THR A 444 12.44 -13.00 44.58
CA THR A 444 11.13 -13.49 44.15
C THR A 444 10.27 -13.82 45.36
N ARG A 445 8.99 -13.42 45.33
CA ARG A 445 8.01 -13.80 46.35
C ARG A 445 6.63 -13.91 45.71
N ASN A 446 5.98 -15.06 45.86
CA ASN A 446 4.67 -15.36 45.27
C ASN A 446 4.58 -15.07 43.76
N GLY A 447 5.64 -15.39 43.01
CA GLY A 447 5.71 -15.18 41.55
C GLY A 447 5.95 -13.73 41.12
N SER A 448 6.12 -12.80 42.05
CA SER A 448 6.48 -11.40 41.77
C SER A 448 7.96 -11.15 42.06
N PHE A 449 8.61 -10.35 41.20
CA PHE A 449 10.04 -10.06 41.27
C PHE A 449 10.28 -8.65 41.79
N PHE A 450 11.30 -8.47 42.65
CA PHE A 450 11.61 -7.17 43.24
C PHE A 450 13.07 -7.10 43.69
N TYR A 451 13.57 -5.89 43.93
CA TYR A 451 14.81 -5.67 44.67
C TYR A 451 14.58 -4.65 45.78
N PHE A 452 15.52 -4.53 46.71
CA PHE A 452 15.52 -3.49 47.74
C PHE A 452 16.60 -2.48 47.41
N CYS A 453 16.23 -1.20 47.25
CA CYS A 453 17.20 -0.14 47.05
C CYS A 453 17.61 0.44 48.41
N PRO A 454 18.88 0.40 48.80
CA PRO A 454 19.32 0.93 50.10
C PRO A 454 19.20 2.46 50.16
N VAL A 455 19.32 3.15 49.02
CA VAL A 455 19.24 4.63 48.96
C VAL A 455 17.83 5.14 49.23
N THR A 456 16.82 4.52 48.63
CA THR A 456 15.41 4.89 48.85
C THR A 456 14.78 4.17 50.03
N SER A 457 15.47 3.14 50.57
CA SER A 457 14.94 2.24 51.60
C SER A 457 13.57 1.64 51.24
N SER A 458 13.32 1.47 49.94
CA SER A 458 12.06 0.99 49.38
C SER A 458 12.24 -0.34 48.65
N LYS A 459 11.13 -1.08 48.60
CA LYS A 459 10.99 -2.26 47.76
C LYS A 459 10.57 -1.82 46.36
N GLU A 460 11.40 -2.11 45.37
CA GLU A 460 11.15 -1.80 43.97
C GLU A 460 10.75 -3.07 43.22
N TRP A 461 9.60 -3.04 42.57
CA TRP A 461 9.11 -4.19 41.79
C TRP A 461 9.74 -4.22 40.40
N VAL A 462 10.08 -5.42 39.95
CA VAL A 462 10.68 -5.66 38.64
C VAL A 462 9.69 -6.45 37.79
N ASP A 463 9.45 -5.97 36.58
CA ASP A 463 8.68 -6.72 35.59
C ASP A 463 9.49 -7.90 35.08
N VAL A 464 8.89 -9.09 35.00
CA VAL A 464 9.57 -10.30 34.51
C VAL A 464 10.08 -10.13 33.08
N SER A 465 9.42 -9.30 32.27
CA SER A 465 9.82 -9.03 30.88
C SER A 465 11.17 -8.30 30.76
N GLU A 466 11.60 -7.61 31.81
CA GLU A 466 12.91 -6.95 31.91
C GLU A 466 14.02 -7.92 32.34
N LEU A 467 13.65 -9.08 32.89
CA LEU A 467 14.58 -10.11 33.37
C LEU A 467 14.85 -11.20 32.33
N GLU A 468 13.84 -11.55 31.55
CA GLU A 468 13.94 -12.57 30.52
C GLU A 468 14.91 -12.12 29.40
N ARG A 469 15.73 -13.04 28.91
CA ARG A 469 16.72 -12.80 27.85
C ARG A 469 16.50 -13.77 26.71
N TRP A 470 16.70 -13.31 25.50
CA TRP A 470 16.45 -14.06 24.27
C TRP A 470 17.59 -13.83 23.28
N THR A 471 17.97 -14.86 22.54
CA THR A 471 18.92 -14.76 21.42
C THR A 471 18.33 -15.39 20.17
N LEU A 472 18.78 -14.96 18.99
CA LEU A 472 18.34 -15.56 17.74
C LEU A 472 18.79 -17.03 17.68
N ASN A 473 17.92 -17.89 17.19
CA ASN A 473 18.21 -19.31 16.98
C ASN A 473 18.37 -19.55 15.47
N TYR A 474 19.62 -19.44 14.98
CA TYR A 474 19.92 -19.61 13.56
C TYR A 474 19.42 -20.93 13.03
N LYS A 475 19.54 -22.03 13.79
CA LYS A 475 19.06 -23.34 13.34
C LYS A 475 17.59 -23.31 12.92
N ASN A 476 16.72 -22.70 13.73
CA ASN A 476 15.29 -22.63 13.43
C ASN A 476 14.98 -21.62 12.32
N LEU A 477 15.70 -20.50 12.26
CA LEU A 477 15.60 -19.55 11.15
C LEU A 477 15.99 -20.19 9.81
N LEU A 478 17.10 -20.93 9.76
CA LEU A 478 17.56 -21.64 8.56
C LEU A 478 16.57 -22.74 8.14
N LEU A 479 15.96 -23.44 9.10
CA LEU A 479 14.90 -24.43 8.84
C LEU A 479 13.66 -23.77 8.24
N LEU A 480 13.26 -22.61 8.77
CA LEU A 480 12.15 -21.82 8.24
C LEU A 480 12.42 -21.40 6.79
N LEU A 481 13.60 -20.80 6.54
CA LEU A 481 14.03 -20.39 5.20
C LEU A 481 14.04 -21.58 4.24
N SER A 482 14.72 -22.68 4.62
CA SER A 482 14.80 -23.86 3.76
C SER A 482 13.44 -24.47 3.45
N SER A 483 12.54 -24.55 4.43
CA SER A 483 11.23 -25.18 4.25
C SER A 483 10.29 -24.33 3.42
N GLN A 484 10.18 -23.03 3.72
CA GLN A 484 9.24 -22.15 3.02
C GLN A 484 9.72 -21.77 1.62
N LEU A 485 11.04 -21.71 1.37
CA LEU A 485 11.58 -21.61 0.01
C LEU A 485 11.45 -22.92 -0.79
N GLY A 486 11.05 -24.03 -0.15
CA GLY A 486 10.89 -25.33 -0.80
C GLY A 486 12.22 -25.97 -1.23
N LEU A 487 13.30 -25.71 -0.50
CA LEU A 487 14.62 -26.25 -0.81
C LEU A 487 14.74 -27.73 -0.44
N THR A 488 15.54 -28.47 -1.21
CA THR A 488 15.76 -29.91 -1.01
C THR A 488 17.16 -30.20 -0.49
N GLY A 489 17.29 -31.16 0.42
CA GLY A 489 18.57 -31.55 1.03
C GLY A 489 18.65 -31.21 2.51
N LYS A 490 19.85 -31.34 3.09
CA LYS A 490 20.09 -31.05 4.50
C LYS A 490 20.81 -29.72 4.65
N ILE A 491 20.43 -28.96 5.67
CA ILE A 491 21.15 -27.76 6.08
C ILE A 491 22.54 -28.17 6.60
N GLN A 492 23.59 -27.47 6.18
CA GLN A 492 24.97 -27.70 6.62
C GLN A 492 25.62 -26.38 7.04
N THR A 493 26.30 -26.37 8.18
CA THR A 493 27.16 -25.24 8.57
C THR A 493 28.47 -25.33 7.80
N LEU A 494 28.86 -24.25 7.13
CA LEU A 494 30.10 -24.18 6.35
C LEU A 494 31.16 -23.31 7.05
N GLU A 495 30.72 -22.18 7.61
CA GLU A 495 31.51 -21.33 8.49
C GLU A 495 30.62 -20.98 9.68
N ASP A 496 31.06 -21.34 10.89
CA ASP A 496 30.28 -21.16 12.11
C ASP A 496 29.82 -19.71 12.26
N ASP A 497 28.53 -19.54 12.57
CA ASP A 497 27.83 -18.26 12.76
C ASP A 497 27.90 -17.26 11.60
N LYS A 498 28.30 -17.72 10.41
CA LYS A 498 28.48 -16.85 9.23
C LYS A 498 27.85 -17.41 7.96
N VAL A 499 28.06 -18.68 7.64
CA VAL A 499 27.68 -19.26 6.34
C VAL A 499 27.10 -20.66 6.49
N TRP A 500 25.91 -20.85 5.93
CA TRP A 500 25.21 -22.15 5.90
C TRP A 500 24.75 -22.50 4.49
N LEU A 501 24.83 -23.78 4.12
CA LEU A 501 24.07 -24.33 3.00
C LEU A 501 22.65 -24.59 3.49
N LEU A 502 21.65 -23.93 2.91
CA LEU A 502 20.23 -24.15 3.23
C LEU A 502 19.70 -25.42 2.56
N GLY A 503 20.13 -25.69 1.33
CA GLY A 503 19.65 -26.82 0.54
C GLY A 503 19.87 -26.56 -0.95
N ASN A 504 19.06 -27.19 -1.78
CA ASN A 504 19.13 -27.08 -3.23
C ASN A 504 17.78 -26.69 -3.80
N THR A 505 17.77 -25.70 -4.68
CA THR A 505 16.64 -25.39 -5.54
C THR A 505 16.79 -26.07 -6.90
N ASN A 506 15.68 -26.37 -7.56
CA ASN A 506 15.69 -26.91 -8.92
C ASN A 506 15.55 -25.77 -9.92
N LEU A 507 16.64 -25.40 -10.56
CA LEU A 507 16.68 -24.36 -11.58
C LEU A 507 17.27 -24.97 -12.85
N LEU A 508 16.62 -24.76 -14.00
CA LEU A 508 17.09 -25.26 -15.30
C LEU A 508 17.28 -26.79 -15.35
N ARG A 509 16.44 -27.54 -14.63
CA ARG A 509 16.59 -28.99 -14.44
C ARG A 509 17.89 -29.40 -13.73
N GLN A 510 18.58 -28.46 -13.08
CA GLN A 510 19.75 -28.70 -12.26
C GLN A 510 19.45 -28.40 -10.79
N LYS A 511 20.07 -29.19 -9.90
CA LYS A 511 20.09 -28.89 -8.47
C LYS A 511 21.16 -27.84 -8.22
N ILE A 512 20.73 -26.65 -7.83
CA ILE A 512 21.64 -25.54 -7.52
C ILE A 512 21.61 -25.31 -6.01
N PRO A 513 22.78 -25.31 -5.33
CA PRO A 513 22.82 -25.05 -3.91
C PRO A 513 22.46 -23.60 -3.60
N VAL A 514 21.76 -23.44 -2.47
CA VAL A 514 21.32 -22.17 -1.91
C VAL A 514 21.96 -22.03 -0.54
N TYR A 515 22.64 -20.92 -0.32
CA TYR A 515 23.37 -20.60 0.88
C TYR A 515 22.71 -19.44 1.61
N TYR A 516 22.89 -19.38 2.93
CA TYR A 516 22.53 -18.24 3.77
C TYR A 516 23.78 -17.65 4.40
N CYS A 517 23.95 -16.33 4.31
CA CYS A 517 25.06 -15.59 4.90
C CYS A 517 24.53 -14.66 5.98
N GLY A 518 24.81 -14.97 7.26
CA GLY A 518 24.25 -14.27 8.42
C GLY A 518 25.08 -13.10 8.94
N LYS A 519 26.32 -12.90 8.47
CA LYS A 519 27.18 -11.75 8.81
C LYS A 519 27.88 -11.26 7.54
N PRO A 520 28.36 -10.00 7.49
CA PRO A 520 29.24 -9.56 6.42
C PRO A 520 30.49 -10.44 6.51
N THR A 521 30.68 -11.32 5.52
CA THR A 521 31.87 -12.14 5.46
C THR A 521 33.03 -11.25 5.00
N ASP A 522 34.23 -11.40 5.58
CA ASP A 522 35.48 -10.77 5.09
C ASP A 522 35.86 -11.19 3.66
N SER A 523 35.01 -11.98 3.01
CA SER A 523 35.05 -12.35 1.62
C SER A 523 34.84 -11.11 0.74
N LYS A 524 35.93 -10.39 0.44
CA LYS A 524 36.04 -9.48 -0.72
C LYS A 524 35.49 -10.11 -2.02
N ALA A 525 35.37 -11.43 -2.08
CA ALA A 525 34.92 -12.21 -3.23
C ALA A 525 33.38 -12.24 -3.44
N LEU A 526 32.55 -11.79 -2.48
CA LEU A 526 31.08 -11.71 -2.63
C LEU A 526 30.56 -10.30 -2.93
N GLY A 527 31.36 -9.25 -2.72
CA GLY A 527 30.98 -7.86 -3.04
C GLY A 527 29.76 -7.32 -2.28
N VAL A 528 29.22 -8.07 -1.32
CA VAL A 528 28.07 -7.68 -0.49
C VAL A 528 28.59 -7.09 0.82
N THR A 529 28.32 -5.80 1.05
CA THR A 529 28.79 -5.05 2.23
C THR A 529 27.82 -5.11 3.42
N THR A 530 26.66 -5.72 3.22
CA THR A 530 25.54 -5.78 4.15
C THR A 530 25.37 -7.20 4.68
N PRO A 531 24.85 -7.40 5.91
CA PRO A 531 24.56 -8.73 6.47
C PRO A 531 23.23 -9.31 5.95
N PHE A 532 23.06 -10.64 6.05
CA PHE A 532 21.80 -11.38 5.81
C PHE A 532 21.37 -11.55 4.35
N TYR A 533 22.02 -12.45 3.61
CA TYR A 533 21.68 -12.74 2.21
C TYR A 533 21.45 -14.22 1.94
N VAL A 534 20.49 -14.50 1.06
CA VAL A 534 20.35 -15.79 0.39
C VAL A 534 21.13 -15.73 -0.91
N VAL A 535 22.09 -16.66 -1.06
CA VAL A 535 23.01 -16.72 -2.20
C VAL A 535 22.78 -18.01 -2.97
N ILE A 536 22.59 -17.91 -4.28
CA ILE A 536 22.39 -19.06 -5.16
C ILE A 536 23.53 -19.11 -6.14
N SER A 537 24.19 -20.27 -6.20
CA SER A 537 25.38 -20.45 -7.03
C SER A 537 25.54 -21.90 -7.44
N PRO A 538 25.86 -22.21 -8.71
CA PRO A 538 26.20 -23.57 -9.12
C PRO A 538 27.59 -24.01 -8.62
N ARG A 539 28.39 -23.10 -8.06
CA ARG A 539 29.74 -23.35 -7.52
C ARG A 539 29.75 -23.24 -6.00
N ASN A 540 30.68 -23.97 -5.39
CA ASN A 540 30.94 -23.90 -3.95
C ASN A 540 31.26 -22.45 -3.51
N ILE A 541 30.76 -22.06 -2.34
CA ILE A 541 30.81 -20.70 -1.80
C ILE A 541 32.24 -20.15 -1.66
N SER A 542 33.23 -21.01 -1.43
CA SER A 542 34.65 -20.65 -1.34
C SER A 542 35.32 -20.32 -2.67
N LYS A 543 34.66 -20.56 -3.81
CA LYS A 543 35.17 -20.30 -5.18
C LYS A 543 34.27 -19.34 -5.96
N LEU A 544 33.51 -18.52 -5.25
CA LEU A 544 32.54 -17.60 -5.84
C LEU A 544 33.21 -16.43 -6.55
N ASP A 545 32.69 -16.12 -7.73
CA ASP A 545 32.97 -14.92 -8.51
C ASP A 545 31.64 -14.14 -8.55
N ASN A 546 31.67 -12.88 -8.13
CA ASN A 546 30.50 -11.99 -8.05
C ASN A 546 29.64 -11.95 -9.31
N SER A 547 30.25 -12.18 -10.48
CA SER A 547 29.54 -12.18 -11.75
C SER A 547 28.57 -13.36 -11.95
N LYS A 548 28.57 -14.38 -11.07
CA LYS A 548 27.84 -15.64 -11.27
C LYS A 548 26.92 -16.08 -10.12
N ALA A 549 26.89 -15.32 -9.02
CA ALA A 549 26.02 -15.60 -7.88
C ALA A 549 24.76 -14.72 -7.94
N ILE A 550 23.61 -15.30 -7.62
CA ILE A 550 22.39 -14.53 -7.37
C ILE A 550 22.31 -14.28 -5.87
N CYS A 551 22.52 -13.03 -5.47
CA CYS A 551 22.31 -12.58 -4.10
C CYS A 551 20.93 -11.94 -3.99
N ILE A 552 20.17 -12.37 -2.98
CA ILE A 552 18.88 -11.81 -2.59
C ILE A 552 19.00 -11.40 -1.14
N ASP A 553 18.63 -10.16 -0.85
CA ASP A 553 18.56 -9.69 0.53
C ASP A 553 17.51 -10.50 1.27
N THR A 554 17.84 -11.01 2.46
CA THR A 554 16.86 -11.69 3.30
C THR A 554 15.70 -10.74 3.63
N HIS A 555 15.95 -9.42 3.61
CA HIS A 555 14.92 -8.42 3.80
C HIS A 555 13.79 -8.49 2.78
N ASP A 556 14.14 -8.76 1.53
CA ASP A 556 13.17 -8.84 0.44
C ASP A 556 12.40 -10.17 0.46
N LEU A 557 12.91 -11.18 1.18
CA LEU A 557 12.34 -12.52 1.24
C LEU A 557 11.37 -12.73 2.39
N ILE A 558 11.29 -11.83 3.36
CA ILE A 558 10.39 -11.99 4.50
C ILE A 558 9.18 -11.10 4.32
N THR A 559 8.00 -11.59 4.67
CA THR A 559 6.75 -10.84 4.72
C THR A 559 6.03 -11.11 6.05
N LEU A 560 5.10 -10.23 6.43
CA LEU A 560 4.30 -10.40 7.64
C LEU A 560 2.83 -10.50 7.26
N VAL A 561 2.24 -11.67 7.48
CA VAL A 561 0.83 -11.92 7.16
C VAL A 561 0.10 -12.21 8.46
N LYS A 562 -0.77 -11.28 8.88
CA LYS A 562 -1.60 -11.43 10.09
C LYS A 562 -0.80 -11.78 11.37
N GLY A 563 0.40 -11.21 11.51
CA GLY A 563 1.26 -11.45 12.68
C GLY A 563 2.17 -12.67 12.56
N GLU A 564 2.14 -13.38 11.44
CA GLU A 564 3.06 -14.50 11.15
C GLU A 564 4.16 -14.03 10.21
N VAL A 565 5.39 -14.48 10.47
CA VAL A 565 6.52 -14.21 9.58
C VAL A 565 6.55 -15.31 8.52
N LEU A 566 6.40 -14.91 7.25
CA LEU A 566 6.43 -15.82 6.11
C LEU A 566 7.61 -15.49 5.20
N ILE A 567 8.13 -16.50 4.52
CA ILE A 567 9.15 -16.35 3.50
C ILE A 567 8.47 -16.33 2.13
N ASP A 568 8.67 -15.25 1.39
CA ASP A 568 8.11 -15.03 0.07
C ASP A 568 8.84 -15.88 -0.98
N LYS A 569 8.35 -17.10 -1.13
CA LYS A 569 8.84 -18.05 -2.12
C LYS A 569 8.61 -17.57 -3.55
N GLU A 570 7.51 -16.86 -3.81
CA GLU A 570 7.18 -16.38 -5.16
C GLU A 570 8.19 -15.29 -5.57
N TYR A 571 8.44 -14.30 -4.72
CA TYR A 571 9.47 -13.30 -4.94
C TYR A 571 10.87 -13.93 -5.11
N PHE A 572 11.19 -14.94 -4.31
CA PHE A 572 12.42 -15.72 -4.50
C PHE A 572 12.48 -16.33 -5.91
N GLU A 573 11.48 -17.11 -6.31
CA GLU A 573 11.45 -17.78 -7.62
C GLU A 573 11.48 -16.79 -8.78
N GLU A 574 10.79 -15.66 -8.67
CA GLU A 574 10.80 -14.57 -9.66
C GLU A 574 12.18 -13.90 -9.77
N THR A 575 12.76 -13.50 -8.63
CA THR A 575 14.07 -12.85 -8.58
C THR A 575 15.16 -13.75 -9.13
N VAL A 576 15.09 -15.02 -8.79
CA VAL A 576 15.98 -16.06 -9.29
C VAL A 576 15.80 -16.24 -10.79
N SER A 577 14.56 -16.41 -11.26
CA SER A 577 14.26 -16.56 -12.68
C SER A 577 14.74 -15.35 -13.50
N ALA A 578 14.53 -14.13 -13.00
CA ALA A 578 14.97 -12.91 -13.65
C ALA A 578 16.50 -12.80 -13.77
N LYS A 579 17.25 -13.33 -12.79
CA LYS A 579 18.71 -13.21 -12.72
C LYS A 579 19.47 -14.43 -13.27
N ILE A 580 18.83 -15.57 -13.53
CA ILE A 580 19.46 -16.73 -14.17
C ILE A 580 19.72 -16.44 -15.64
N GLN A 581 20.98 -16.43 -16.08
CA GLN A 581 21.30 -16.37 -17.51
C GLN A 581 21.31 -17.79 -18.11
N ARG A 582 20.23 -18.16 -18.82
CA ARG A 582 20.06 -19.46 -19.51
C ARG A 582 20.70 -19.50 -20.89
N VAL A 583 20.86 -18.33 -21.48
CA VAL A 583 21.40 -18.17 -22.82
C VAL A 583 22.85 -17.73 -22.71
N ARG A 584 23.74 -18.42 -23.41
CA ARG A 584 25.15 -18.04 -23.52
C ARG A 584 25.53 -17.99 -24.99
N PHE A 585 26.10 -16.88 -25.43
CA PHE A 585 26.72 -16.79 -26.75
C PHE A 585 28.24 -16.87 -26.60
N ASP A 586 28.84 -17.92 -27.12
CA ASP A 586 30.29 -18.10 -27.15
C ASP A 586 30.85 -17.31 -28.34
N THR A 587 31.54 -16.20 -28.03
CA THR A 587 32.02 -15.25 -29.03
C THR A 587 33.25 -15.76 -29.78
N GLU A 588 33.95 -16.77 -29.28
CA GLU A 588 35.15 -17.30 -29.97
C GLU A 588 34.75 -18.19 -31.14
N ASN A 589 33.75 -19.05 -30.94
CA ASN A 589 33.35 -20.05 -31.93
C ASN A 589 31.94 -19.82 -32.53
N GLY A 590 31.19 -18.86 -32.00
CA GLY A 590 29.86 -18.48 -32.46
C GLY A 590 28.72 -19.36 -31.94
N ASP A 591 28.96 -20.20 -30.93
CA ASP A 591 27.93 -21.11 -30.41
C ASP A 591 26.91 -20.38 -29.55
N LEU A 592 25.63 -20.51 -29.89
CA LEU A 592 24.51 -20.08 -29.05
C LEU A 592 24.00 -21.27 -28.23
N TRP A 593 24.24 -21.21 -26.93
CA TRP A 593 23.82 -22.21 -25.96
C TRP A 593 22.54 -21.78 -25.24
N VAL A 594 21.67 -22.74 -25.00
CA VAL A 594 20.58 -22.64 -24.03
C VAL A 594 20.76 -23.75 -23.01
N ASP A 595 20.90 -23.38 -21.75
CA ASP A 595 21.25 -24.28 -20.66
C ASP A 595 22.52 -25.08 -21.04
N HIS A 596 22.40 -26.38 -21.32
CA HIS A 596 23.52 -27.28 -21.71
C HIS A 596 23.44 -27.74 -23.17
N GLN A 597 22.49 -27.21 -23.95
CA GLN A 597 22.28 -27.58 -25.34
C GLN A 597 22.82 -26.47 -26.26
N ASN A 598 23.72 -26.83 -27.16
CA ASN A 598 24.06 -25.97 -28.28
C ASN A 598 22.85 -25.91 -29.21
N VAL A 599 22.27 -24.72 -29.36
CA VAL A 599 21.06 -24.50 -30.15
C VAL A 599 21.40 -24.23 -31.61
N VAL A 600 22.44 -23.42 -31.85
CA VAL A 600 22.90 -23.09 -33.19
C VAL A 600 24.32 -22.53 -33.13
N GLN A 601 25.19 -22.99 -34.03
CA GLN A 601 26.47 -22.33 -34.27
C GLN A 601 26.30 -21.25 -35.34
N VAL A 602 26.59 -20.01 -34.95
CA VAL A 602 26.54 -18.84 -35.83
C VAL A 602 27.97 -18.46 -36.20
N LYS A 603 28.41 -18.86 -37.39
CA LYS A 603 29.81 -18.72 -37.83
C LYS A 603 30.35 -17.29 -37.60
N PRO A 604 31.47 -17.12 -36.86
CA PRO A 604 32.10 -15.82 -36.68
C PRO A 604 32.40 -15.10 -38.00
N GLY A 605 32.29 -13.77 -37.99
CA GLY A 605 32.50 -12.93 -39.17
C GLY A 605 31.33 -12.89 -40.16
N THR A 606 30.22 -13.59 -39.89
CA THR A 606 29.01 -13.51 -40.72
C THR A 606 28.05 -12.40 -40.25
N PRO A 607 27.15 -11.91 -41.12
CA PRO A 607 26.09 -10.97 -40.73
C PRO A 607 25.19 -11.50 -39.61
N GLN A 608 24.93 -12.82 -39.60
CA GLN A 608 24.19 -13.49 -38.53
C GLN A 608 24.91 -13.40 -37.19
N TYR A 609 26.24 -13.50 -37.20
CA TYR A 609 27.06 -13.39 -36.00
C TYR A 609 26.97 -11.99 -35.41
N GLN A 610 27.08 -10.95 -36.23
CA GLN A 610 26.97 -9.56 -35.76
C GLN A 610 25.57 -9.23 -35.23
N PHE A 611 24.53 -9.79 -35.86
CA PHE A 611 23.17 -9.71 -35.34
C PHE A 611 23.04 -10.32 -33.94
N VAL A 612 23.55 -11.54 -33.71
CA VAL A 612 23.49 -12.18 -32.39
C VAL A 612 24.39 -11.47 -31.38
N MET A 613 25.58 -11.02 -31.80
CA MET A 613 26.52 -10.28 -30.96
C MET A 613 25.91 -8.97 -30.43
N ASN A 614 25.23 -8.19 -31.27
CA ASN A 614 24.56 -6.96 -30.83
C ASN A 614 23.47 -7.26 -29.79
N LEU A 615 22.63 -8.27 -30.06
CA LEU A 615 21.61 -8.68 -29.09
C LEU A 615 22.21 -9.27 -27.82
N TRP A 616 23.39 -9.90 -27.88
CA TRP A 616 24.12 -10.42 -26.74
C TRP A 616 24.70 -9.32 -25.86
N GLN A 617 25.30 -8.29 -26.46
CA GLN A 617 25.76 -7.09 -25.76
C GLN A 617 24.60 -6.34 -25.08
N ASN A 618 23.39 -6.49 -25.63
CA ASN A 618 22.15 -5.90 -25.12
C ASN A 618 21.19 -6.96 -24.55
N PHE A 619 21.72 -7.96 -23.84
CA PHE A 619 20.92 -9.07 -23.31
C PHE A 619 19.71 -8.59 -22.48
N ASN A 620 18.56 -9.24 -22.66
CA ASN A 620 17.25 -8.87 -22.09
C ASN A 620 16.69 -7.49 -22.46
N SER A 621 17.39 -6.71 -23.29
CA SER A 621 16.92 -5.40 -23.76
C SER A 621 16.40 -5.48 -25.20
N PRO A 622 15.28 -4.81 -25.55
CA PRO A 622 14.85 -4.64 -26.93
C PRO A 622 15.87 -3.82 -27.73
N VAL A 623 16.34 -4.35 -28.86
CA VAL A 623 17.18 -3.63 -29.82
C VAL A 623 16.37 -3.41 -31.10
N GLY A 624 16.17 -2.14 -31.46
CA GLY A 624 15.42 -1.74 -32.66
C GLY A 624 16.14 -2.12 -33.95
N HIS A 625 15.39 -2.23 -35.05
CA HIS A 625 15.95 -2.61 -36.35
C HIS A 625 17.06 -1.67 -36.84
N GLU A 626 16.93 -0.36 -36.60
CA GLU A 626 17.93 0.64 -36.95
C GLU A 626 19.26 0.38 -36.24
N ALA A 627 19.23 0.24 -34.91
CA ALA A 627 20.43 -0.02 -34.11
C ALA A 627 21.10 -1.35 -34.45
N ILE A 628 20.32 -2.38 -34.84
CA ILE A 628 20.86 -3.65 -35.34
C ILE A 628 21.61 -3.45 -36.64
N TYR A 629 21.05 -2.67 -37.56
CA TYR A 629 21.60 -2.40 -38.87
C TYR A 629 22.86 -1.53 -38.79
N GLU A 630 22.82 -0.43 -38.04
CA GLU A 630 23.97 0.46 -37.81
C GLU A 630 25.15 -0.30 -37.19
N TYR A 631 24.91 -1.11 -36.15
CA TYR A 631 25.95 -1.93 -35.53
C TYR A 631 26.62 -2.86 -36.55
N TYR A 632 25.82 -3.50 -37.40
CA TYR A 632 26.34 -4.38 -38.44
C TYR A 632 27.17 -3.63 -39.49
N HIS A 633 26.69 -2.48 -39.97
CA HIS A 633 27.41 -1.63 -40.92
C HIS A 633 28.77 -1.20 -40.36
N HIS A 634 28.79 -0.70 -39.13
CA HIS A 634 30.02 -0.31 -38.44
C HIS A 634 31.02 -1.46 -38.35
N GLU A 635 30.57 -2.64 -37.92
CA GLU A 635 31.44 -3.81 -37.79
C GLU A 635 31.94 -4.33 -39.14
N MET A 636 31.12 -4.31 -40.18
CA MET A 636 31.54 -4.73 -41.53
C MET A 636 32.52 -3.76 -42.17
N ALA A 637 32.26 -2.46 -42.04
CA ALA A 637 33.15 -1.41 -42.51
C ALA A 637 34.52 -1.51 -41.82
N ARG A 638 34.53 -1.70 -40.50
CA ARG A 638 35.75 -1.95 -39.71
C ARG A 638 36.52 -3.18 -40.18
N ASN A 639 35.83 -4.29 -40.46
CA ASN A 639 36.46 -5.52 -40.93
C ASN A 639 37.04 -5.40 -42.36
N GLN A 640 36.52 -4.48 -43.19
CA GLN A 640 37.02 -4.21 -44.54
C GLN A 640 37.98 -3.02 -44.60
N GLY A 641 38.23 -2.34 -43.48
CA GLY A 641 39.11 -1.16 -43.41
C GLY A 641 38.55 0.06 -44.17
N VAL A 642 37.22 0.17 -44.26
CA VAL A 642 36.51 1.30 -44.90
C VAL A 642 35.67 2.05 -43.88
N GLU A 643 35.34 3.31 -44.16
CA GLU A 643 34.45 4.10 -43.31
C GLU A 643 33.00 3.57 -43.39
N PRO A 644 32.24 3.56 -42.27
CA PRO A 644 30.86 3.05 -42.23
C PRO A 644 29.93 3.61 -43.30
N GLU A 645 30.05 4.90 -43.63
CA GLU A 645 29.21 5.59 -44.62
C GLU A 645 29.50 5.14 -46.07
N GLN A 646 30.63 4.46 -46.30
CA GLN A 646 31.03 3.96 -47.61
C GLN A 646 30.57 2.52 -47.84
N TRP A 647 30.12 1.82 -46.79
CA TRP A 647 29.63 0.46 -46.88
C TRP A 647 28.16 0.46 -47.32
N LYS A 648 27.85 -0.21 -48.43
CA LYS A 648 26.50 -0.26 -49.00
C LYS A 648 25.99 -1.69 -49.04
N ASP A 649 24.82 -1.93 -48.44
CA ASP A 649 24.01 -3.11 -48.72
C ASP A 649 22.63 -2.73 -49.28
N GLU A 650 21.92 -3.71 -49.81
CA GLU A 650 20.60 -3.54 -50.44
C GLU A 650 19.43 -3.71 -49.45
N TYR A 651 19.68 -3.83 -48.14
CA TYR A 651 18.63 -4.13 -47.17
C TYR A 651 18.15 -2.88 -46.45
N THR A 652 16.85 -2.77 -46.25
CA THR A 652 16.33 -1.90 -45.18
C THR A 652 16.66 -2.50 -43.82
N PRO A 653 16.80 -1.68 -42.75
CA PRO A 653 17.09 -2.17 -41.39
C PRO A 653 16.15 -3.30 -40.92
N GLN A 654 14.86 -3.16 -41.24
CA GLN A 654 13.83 -4.17 -40.97
C GLN A 654 14.07 -5.47 -41.76
N ASN A 655 14.30 -5.37 -43.07
CA ASN A 655 14.50 -6.53 -43.95
C ASN A 655 15.78 -7.27 -43.60
N PHE A 656 16.86 -6.55 -43.27
CA PHE A 656 18.10 -7.10 -42.77
C PHE A 656 17.85 -7.94 -41.51
N SER A 657 17.26 -7.33 -40.48
CA SER A 657 17.00 -8.00 -39.20
C SER A 657 16.14 -9.26 -39.35
N ASN A 658 15.06 -9.16 -40.13
CA ASN A 658 14.17 -10.29 -40.40
C ASN A 658 14.90 -11.42 -41.14
N LYS A 659 15.75 -11.07 -42.11
CA LYS A 659 16.57 -12.02 -42.86
C LYS A 659 17.58 -12.71 -41.94
N MET A 660 18.29 -11.97 -41.08
CA MET A 660 19.26 -12.54 -40.14
C MET A 660 18.61 -13.54 -39.19
N LYS A 661 17.50 -13.14 -38.55
CA LYS A 661 16.72 -14.03 -37.69
C LYS A 661 16.27 -15.30 -38.41
N SER A 662 15.79 -15.17 -39.65
CA SER A 662 15.38 -16.31 -40.48
C SER A 662 16.54 -17.25 -40.80
N LEU A 663 17.71 -16.71 -41.15
CA LEU A 663 18.91 -17.51 -41.44
C LEU A 663 19.42 -18.25 -40.21
N ILE A 664 19.48 -17.60 -39.05
CA ILE A 664 19.88 -18.22 -37.77
C ILE A 664 18.93 -19.38 -37.40
N LYS A 665 17.62 -19.19 -37.62
CA LYS A 665 16.65 -20.28 -37.41
C LYS A 665 16.91 -21.43 -38.38
N LYS A 666 17.20 -21.17 -39.65
CA LYS A 666 17.44 -22.22 -40.66
C LYS A 666 18.73 -23.02 -40.40
N SER A 667 19.72 -22.43 -39.75
CA SER A 667 20.97 -23.11 -39.39
C SER A 667 20.88 -23.97 -38.13
N ALA A 668 19.76 -23.96 -37.40
CA ALA A 668 19.55 -24.86 -36.28
C ALA A 668 19.35 -26.32 -36.77
N PRO A 669 19.99 -27.32 -36.12
CA PRO A 669 20.13 -28.68 -36.65
C PRO A 669 18.83 -29.49 -36.72
N ASP A 670 17.85 -29.17 -35.88
CA ASP A 670 16.59 -29.92 -35.75
C ASP A 670 15.42 -28.99 -35.40
N ASP A 671 14.20 -29.52 -35.40
CA ASP A 671 13.00 -28.69 -35.17
C ASP A 671 12.86 -28.22 -33.72
N ASP A 672 13.45 -28.91 -32.74
CA ASP A 672 13.41 -28.49 -31.35
C ASP A 672 14.40 -27.35 -31.09
N THR A 673 15.60 -27.42 -31.67
CA THR A 673 16.54 -26.29 -31.67
C THR A 673 16.00 -25.09 -32.45
N LYS A 674 15.28 -25.27 -33.57
CA LYS A 674 14.55 -24.17 -34.25
C LYS A 674 13.50 -23.51 -33.38
N LYS A 675 12.76 -24.27 -32.56
CA LYS A 675 11.80 -23.73 -31.59
C LYS A 675 12.54 -22.93 -30.52
N LEU A 676 13.65 -23.46 -30.00
CA LEU A 676 14.49 -22.77 -29.01
C LEU A 676 15.05 -21.45 -29.55
N VAL A 677 15.54 -21.40 -30.80
CA VAL A 677 15.98 -20.14 -31.43
C VAL A 677 14.88 -19.08 -31.40
N ASN A 678 13.61 -19.43 -31.61
CA ASN A 678 12.48 -18.48 -31.54
C ASN A 678 12.12 -18.08 -30.13
N LYS A 679 12.27 -18.97 -29.16
CA LYS A 679 12.07 -18.64 -27.75
C LYS A 679 13.15 -17.70 -27.22
N VAL A 680 14.38 -17.84 -27.71
CA VAL A 680 15.56 -17.08 -27.25
C VAL A 680 15.69 -15.72 -27.92
N ILE A 681 15.56 -15.67 -29.25
CA ILE A 681 15.54 -14.41 -30.00
C ILE A 681 14.08 -14.09 -30.32
N GLN A 682 13.48 -13.20 -29.53
CA GLN A 682 12.06 -12.86 -29.57
C GLN A 682 11.82 -11.58 -30.36
N VAL A 683 10.71 -11.53 -31.11
CA VAL A 683 10.18 -10.29 -31.66
C VAL A 683 9.53 -9.51 -30.51
N THR A 684 9.83 -8.22 -30.40
CA THR A 684 9.34 -7.36 -29.32
C THR A 684 9.19 -5.91 -29.81
N LYS A 685 8.99 -4.96 -28.88
CA LYS A 685 8.96 -3.53 -29.15
C LYS A 685 9.91 -2.75 -28.25
N THR A 686 10.49 -1.65 -28.77
CA THR A 686 11.25 -0.68 -27.96
C THR A 686 10.31 0.07 -27.00
N VAL A 687 10.87 0.85 -26.06
CA VAL A 687 10.09 1.74 -25.18
C VAL A 687 9.23 2.74 -25.97
N LYS A 688 9.67 3.10 -27.19
CA LYS A 688 8.95 3.97 -28.12
C LYS A 688 7.91 3.25 -28.98
N GLY A 689 7.77 1.93 -28.83
CA GLY A 689 6.77 1.11 -29.53
C GLY A 689 7.18 0.60 -30.92
N GLU A 690 8.44 0.80 -31.32
CA GLU A 690 8.99 0.37 -32.61
C GLU A 690 9.29 -1.13 -32.60
N ALA A 691 9.21 -1.80 -33.76
CA ALA A 691 9.56 -3.21 -33.87
C ALA A 691 11.04 -3.46 -33.54
N ALA A 692 11.31 -4.52 -32.78
CA ALA A 692 12.62 -4.83 -32.25
C ALA A 692 12.82 -6.34 -32.09
N TYR A 693 14.08 -6.73 -31.88
CA TYR A 693 14.44 -8.05 -31.40
C TYR A 693 15.04 -7.97 -30.00
N ARG A 694 14.89 -9.03 -29.22
CA ARG A 694 15.52 -9.19 -27.91
C ARG A 694 16.07 -10.60 -27.78
N LEU A 695 17.32 -10.71 -27.34
CA LEU A 695 17.87 -11.97 -26.85
C LEU A 695 17.51 -12.11 -25.37
N THR A 696 16.80 -13.18 -25.02
CA THR A 696 16.28 -13.42 -23.67
C THR A 696 16.31 -14.90 -23.36
N ASN A 697 16.23 -15.23 -22.07
CA ASN A 697 15.99 -16.59 -21.63
C ASN A 697 14.70 -17.17 -22.26
N PRO A 698 14.74 -18.45 -22.70
CA PRO A 698 13.56 -19.12 -23.22
C PRO A 698 12.71 -19.63 -22.06
N TRP A 699 11.60 -18.96 -21.79
CA TRP A 699 10.60 -19.42 -20.83
C TRP A 699 9.61 -20.41 -21.46
#